data_AF-A0A257UWS6-F1
#
_entry.id   AF-A0A257UWS6-F1
#
_cell.length_a   1.000
_cell.length_b   1.000
_cell.length_c   1.000
_cell.angle_alpha   90.00
_cell.angle_beta   90.00
_cell.angle_gamma   90.00
#
_symmetry.space_group_name_H-M   'P 1'
#
loop_
_entity.id
_entity.type
_entity.pdbx_description
1 polymer ?
#
loop_
_entity_poly.entity_id
_entity_poly.type
_entity_poly.pdbx_seq_one_letter_code
_entity_poly.pdbx_strand_id
1 'polypeptide(L)'
;MRSFWTVDGGGLQPTQVEVRARLVREGRAVAVYQEEGYRFSALGPADEARQIENAVDAFDGTIFPREVALFGPCPDRDHNGKVILLVTRKAPDEGLFFPFDEMSEPDALRYGFHSNEGEVLFDTFDRQGNRAGRNIQEVAETFHRLLHYSRDPGETSWSRLFANYTPYMCGLASARLLWGDTDPEGRTHTPADPFASRGWSLLFVEYLRERLGEESLRDLVLLPEKGLAGLGRLLADRRDRRTPADLLADFAMACWLDDPALADGRFAFSGVAPPRPLPAARAVASRPTSGAIEVGVGGMAFIIVDGNGERPFPLTLQGDASVGWVARAVMLRTLGPDVELPIAFAPTGVAKLDLPTLAPDESVVVAAVAVPGDSPLFDRRTLLLHWGIGWVPHTPADLGREALAELVKKALPAGGAAARTQLMTTVDRLSGAPAEDVPGPVVTTRYAWAPAAADVVAVLHQEAERRGLPVRSSAFVQRASNGAEQTWSNVLVELPGSDPRRWPVVLAAHWDGARAHLSDSYLRALNINDNASGVAVAMEAAAAMSRVPHRAPIVVAFLAGGYHDAAGARALLDELGGKVSAWIEMDRVGIPDRWPRTLSVTLEGGAALSRFPVSVPQAFRRVGLAPKGQAEISDPHTGGGLAAARGIPSLVVCAHPGGEREDLDTPPAVERARVSPDLMVLLTKVLAGSVVNLAGAL
;
A
#
# COMPACT_ATOMS: atom_id res chain seq x y z
N MET A 1 -39.38 8.25 -6.13
CA MET A 1 -38.37 7.74 -7.08
C MET A 1 -37.29 8.79 -7.15
N ARG A 2 -36.03 8.40 -6.99
CA ARG A 2 -34.86 9.30 -6.95
C ARG A 2 -33.78 8.71 -7.86
N SER A 3 -33.02 9.58 -8.51
CA SER A 3 -31.81 9.18 -9.24
C SER A 3 -30.61 9.23 -8.29
N PHE A 4 -29.71 8.26 -8.45
CA PHE A 4 -28.46 8.19 -7.72
C PHE A 4 -27.32 7.96 -8.69
N TRP A 5 -26.17 8.56 -8.42
CA TRP A 5 -24.91 8.16 -9.03
C TRP A 5 -24.36 6.96 -8.28
N THR A 6 -23.91 5.94 -9.00
CA THR A 6 -23.26 4.76 -8.42
C THR A 6 -21.98 4.45 -9.17
N VAL A 7 -21.01 3.90 -8.46
CA VAL A 7 -19.74 3.46 -9.05
C VAL A 7 -19.95 2.13 -9.76
N ASP A 8 -19.56 2.03 -11.02
CA ASP A 8 -19.57 0.82 -11.83
C ASP A 8 -18.13 0.42 -12.16
N GLY A 9 -17.74 -0.78 -11.71
CA GLY A 9 -16.37 -1.30 -11.79
C GLY A 9 -15.49 -0.98 -10.55
N GLY A 10 -14.42 -1.78 -10.36
CA GLY A 10 -13.56 -1.74 -9.16
C GLY A 10 -12.06 -1.63 -9.44
N GLY A 11 -11.68 -0.84 -10.45
CA GLY A 11 -10.28 -0.62 -10.83
C GLY A 11 -9.74 0.76 -10.42
N LEU A 12 -8.50 1.06 -10.84
CA LEU A 12 -7.85 2.37 -10.68
C LEU A 12 -8.56 3.52 -11.44
N GLN A 13 -9.56 3.18 -12.26
CA GLN A 13 -10.38 4.09 -13.06
C GLN A 13 -11.87 3.71 -12.91
N PRO A 14 -12.51 4.01 -11.77
CA PRO A 14 -13.92 3.70 -11.59
C PRO A 14 -14.77 4.56 -12.51
N THR A 15 -15.82 3.96 -13.08
CA THR A 15 -16.83 4.69 -13.84
C THR A 15 -18.02 5.00 -12.96
N GLN A 16 -18.79 6.03 -13.26
CA GLN A 16 -20.08 6.26 -12.60
C GLN A 16 -21.22 6.14 -13.59
N VAL A 17 -22.32 5.58 -13.12
CA VAL A 17 -23.57 5.47 -13.85
C VAL A 17 -24.72 6.01 -13.02
N GLU A 18 -25.74 6.56 -13.66
CA GLU A 18 -26.96 6.99 -13.00
C GLU A 18 -27.92 5.79 -12.88
N VAL A 19 -28.43 5.54 -11.68
CA VAL A 19 -29.46 4.54 -11.41
C VAL A 19 -30.71 5.20 -10.85
N ARG A 20 -31.88 4.76 -11.32
CA ARG A 20 -33.17 5.17 -10.75
C ARG A 20 -33.59 4.17 -9.69
N ALA A 21 -33.90 4.67 -8.50
CA ALA A 21 -34.30 3.84 -7.37
C ALA A 21 -35.60 4.33 -6.72
N ARG A 22 -36.35 3.38 -6.15
CA ARG A 22 -37.60 3.64 -5.43
C ARG A 22 -37.35 3.45 -3.94
N LEU A 23 -37.87 4.36 -3.12
CA LEU A 23 -37.94 4.15 -1.67
C LEU A 23 -38.85 2.94 -1.42
N VAL A 24 -38.29 1.87 -0.86
CA VAL A 24 -38.99 0.61 -0.60
C VAL A 24 -39.25 0.40 0.88
N ARG A 25 -38.41 0.96 1.76
CA ARG A 25 -38.61 0.94 3.20
C ARG A 25 -37.98 2.16 3.86
N GLU A 26 -38.60 2.61 4.93
CA GLU A 26 -38.08 3.69 5.77
C GLU A 26 -38.09 3.23 7.23
N GLY A 27 -36.93 3.39 7.89
CA GLY A 27 -36.74 3.20 9.31
C GLY A 27 -36.63 4.55 10.03
N ARG A 28 -36.22 4.52 11.30
CA ARG A 28 -35.93 5.70 12.10
C ARG A 28 -34.69 6.43 11.58
N ALA A 29 -33.58 5.71 11.39
CA ALA A 29 -32.27 6.26 11.03
C ALA A 29 -31.82 5.90 9.60
N VAL A 30 -32.60 5.09 8.85
CA VAL A 30 -32.25 4.68 7.49
C VAL A 30 -33.42 4.81 6.51
N ALA A 31 -33.14 5.20 5.27
CA ALA A 31 -34.07 5.15 4.15
C ALA A 31 -33.52 4.20 3.07
N VAL A 32 -34.26 3.13 2.75
CA VAL A 32 -33.82 2.09 1.82
C VAL A 32 -34.42 2.35 0.44
N TYR A 33 -33.54 2.59 -0.54
CA TYR A 33 -33.88 2.73 -1.94
C TYR A 33 -33.44 1.47 -2.70
N GLN A 34 -34.32 0.91 -3.51
CA GLN A 34 -33.99 -0.23 -4.37
C GLN A 34 -34.02 0.21 -5.84
N GLU A 35 -32.97 -0.14 -6.58
CA GLU A 35 -32.86 0.10 -8.02
C GLU A 35 -34.07 -0.48 -8.78
N GLU A 36 -34.60 0.30 -9.72
CA GLU A 36 -35.75 -0.12 -10.52
C GLU A 36 -35.42 -1.37 -11.36
N GLY A 37 -36.27 -2.39 -11.24
CA GLY A 37 -36.10 -3.65 -11.96
C GLY A 37 -34.96 -4.52 -11.44
N TYR A 38 -34.31 -4.18 -10.32
CA TYR A 38 -33.36 -5.06 -9.66
C TYR A 38 -34.07 -6.06 -8.75
N ARG A 39 -33.72 -7.34 -8.91
CA ARG A 39 -34.15 -8.44 -8.05
C ARG A 39 -32.92 -9.15 -7.51
N PHE A 40 -32.71 -9.08 -6.21
CA PHE A 40 -31.56 -9.71 -5.55
C PHE A 40 -31.91 -11.10 -4.98
N SER A 41 -33.19 -11.36 -4.68
CA SER A 41 -33.62 -12.68 -4.18
C SER A 41 -34.27 -13.52 -5.27
N ALA A 42 -33.75 -14.74 -5.44
CA ALA A 42 -34.36 -15.76 -6.29
C ALA A 42 -35.70 -16.28 -5.73
N LEU A 43 -36.00 -16.03 -4.44
CA LEU A 43 -37.25 -16.42 -3.79
C LEU A 43 -38.39 -15.40 -4.04
N GLY A 44 -38.08 -14.29 -4.72
CA GLY A 44 -39.06 -13.30 -5.16
C GLY A 44 -39.30 -12.16 -4.16
N PRO A 45 -40.20 -11.21 -4.51
CA PRO A 45 -40.31 -9.91 -3.85
C PRO A 45 -40.68 -9.97 -2.36
N ALA A 46 -41.39 -11.01 -1.92
CA ALA A 46 -41.73 -11.17 -0.51
C ALA A 46 -40.50 -11.46 0.36
N ASP A 47 -39.54 -12.22 -0.17
CA ASP A 47 -38.28 -12.48 0.51
C ASP A 47 -37.38 -11.23 0.50
N GLU A 48 -37.35 -10.48 -0.60
CA GLU A 48 -36.63 -9.20 -0.69
C GLU A 48 -37.14 -8.22 0.38
N ALA A 49 -38.46 -8.05 0.48
CA ALA A 49 -39.08 -7.20 1.49
C ALA A 49 -38.72 -7.64 2.91
N ARG A 50 -38.71 -8.96 3.17
CA ARG A 50 -38.30 -9.51 4.47
C ARG A 50 -36.82 -9.26 4.78
N GLN A 51 -35.92 -9.41 3.81
CA GLN A 51 -34.50 -9.15 4.00
C GLN A 51 -34.22 -7.66 4.24
N ILE A 52 -34.90 -6.78 3.50
CA ILE A 52 -34.85 -5.32 3.72
C ILE A 52 -35.40 -4.95 5.10
N GLU A 53 -36.51 -5.55 5.52
CA GLU A 53 -37.08 -5.34 6.85
C GLU A 53 -36.07 -5.70 7.95
N ASN A 54 -35.46 -6.88 7.86
CA ASN A 54 -34.46 -7.33 8.82
C ASN A 54 -33.25 -6.39 8.86
N ALA A 55 -32.81 -5.86 7.71
CA ALA A 55 -31.72 -4.90 7.65
C ALA A 55 -32.08 -3.58 8.32
N VAL A 56 -33.29 -3.06 8.09
CA VAL A 56 -33.80 -1.84 8.73
C VAL A 56 -33.92 -2.02 10.24
N ASP A 57 -34.51 -3.14 10.70
CA ASP A 57 -34.65 -3.46 12.12
C ASP A 57 -33.29 -3.57 12.82
N ALA A 58 -32.33 -4.26 12.20
CA ALA A 58 -30.97 -4.37 12.72
C ALA A 58 -30.25 -3.01 12.72
N PHE A 59 -30.45 -2.19 11.68
CA PHE A 59 -29.85 -0.88 11.58
C PHE A 59 -30.35 0.06 12.68
N ASP A 60 -31.66 0.19 12.82
CA ASP A 60 -32.29 1.09 13.79
C ASP A 60 -32.16 0.62 15.23
N GLY A 61 -32.24 -0.69 15.45
CA GLY A 61 -32.26 -1.31 16.77
C GLY A 61 -30.88 -1.56 17.36
N THR A 62 -29.88 -1.82 16.51
CA THR A 62 -28.56 -2.29 16.94
C THR A 62 -27.42 -1.48 16.33
N ILE A 63 -27.26 -1.47 15.00
CA ILE A 63 -26.06 -0.92 14.33
C ILE A 63 -25.92 0.58 14.62
N PHE A 64 -26.91 1.37 14.21
CA PHE A 64 -26.89 2.82 14.36
C PHE A 64 -26.71 3.26 15.82
N PRO A 65 -27.54 2.83 16.80
CA PRO A 65 -27.37 3.28 18.18
C PRO A 65 -26.03 2.82 18.79
N ARG A 66 -25.54 1.63 18.46
CA ARG A 66 -24.27 1.13 19.01
C ARG A 66 -23.07 1.91 18.49
N GLU A 67 -22.99 2.09 17.17
CA GLU A 67 -21.89 2.80 16.55
C GLU A 67 -21.92 4.28 16.85
N VAL A 68 -23.09 4.92 16.82
CA VAL A 68 -23.22 6.34 17.16
C VAL A 68 -22.91 6.61 18.63
N ALA A 69 -23.27 5.70 19.53
CA ALA A 69 -22.92 5.84 20.95
C ALA A 69 -21.41 5.79 21.19
N LEU A 70 -20.69 4.92 20.46
CA LEU A 70 -19.25 4.75 20.64
C LEU A 70 -18.44 5.77 19.83
N PHE A 71 -18.71 5.89 18.54
CA PHE A 71 -17.92 6.73 17.63
C PHE A 71 -18.48 8.15 17.50
N GLY A 72 -19.73 8.40 17.87
CA GLY A 72 -20.37 9.73 17.84
C GLY A 72 -21.34 9.89 16.67
N PRO A 73 -21.90 11.10 16.45
CA PRO A 73 -23.00 11.31 15.51
C PRO A 73 -22.62 10.98 14.06
N CYS A 74 -23.63 10.54 13.31
CA CYS A 74 -23.60 10.47 11.85
C CYS A 74 -23.64 11.90 11.27
N PRO A 75 -22.86 12.19 10.21
CA PRO A 75 -23.10 13.33 9.33
C PRO A 75 -24.54 13.34 8.77
N ASP A 76 -25.00 14.52 8.35
CA ASP A 76 -26.34 14.73 7.76
C ASP A 76 -26.28 15.85 6.71
N ARG A 77 -25.62 15.54 5.60
CA ARG A 77 -25.26 16.47 4.51
C ARG A 77 -26.48 16.93 3.72
N ASP A 78 -27.44 16.05 3.48
CA ASP A 78 -28.68 16.38 2.79
C ASP A 78 -29.81 16.84 3.73
N HIS A 79 -29.53 16.92 5.03
CA HIS A 79 -30.47 17.35 6.09
C HIS A 79 -31.75 16.51 6.15
N ASN A 80 -31.67 15.24 5.74
CA ASN A 80 -32.81 14.32 5.77
C ASN A 80 -32.91 13.58 7.13
N GLY A 81 -31.87 13.64 7.97
CA GLY A 81 -31.78 13.01 9.29
C GLY A 81 -31.60 11.49 9.28
N LYS A 82 -31.21 10.89 8.15
CA LYS A 82 -31.15 9.45 7.87
C LYS A 82 -29.98 9.10 6.95
N VAL A 83 -29.46 7.90 7.13
CA VAL A 83 -28.56 7.27 6.17
C VAL A 83 -29.37 6.71 5.01
N ILE A 84 -28.87 6.85 3.78
CA ILE A 84 -29.47 6.27 2.58
C ILE A 84 -28.82 4.93 2.31
N LEU A 85 -29.60 3.84 2.32
CA LEU A 85 -29.14 2.53 1.84
C LEU A 85 -29.66 2.30 0.42
N LEU A 86 -28.77 2.34 -0.57
CA LEU A 86 -29.07 2.07 -1.96
C LEU A 86 -28.77 0.61 -2.31
N VAL A 87 -29.82 -0.18 -2.50
CA VAL A 87 -29.75 -1.56 -2.98
C VAL A 87 -29.72 -1.57 -4.50
N THR A 88 -28.56 -1.90 -5.08
CA THR A 88 -28.30 -1.82 -6.53
C THR A 88 -27.37 -2.92 -7.01
N ARG A 89 -27.58 -3.39 -8.25
CA ARG A 89 -26.71 -4.40 -8.89
C ARG A 89 -25.32 -3.87 -9.25
N LYS A 90 -25.11 -2.56 -9.08
CA LYS A 90 -23.87 -1.85 -9.44
C LYS A 90 -22.90 -1.72 -8.27
N ALA A 91 -23.37 -1.92 -7.04
CA ALA A 91 -22.50 -1.89 -5.87
C ALA A 91 -21.46 -3.03 -5.95
N PRO A 92 -20.25 -2.85 -5.41
CA PRO A 92 -19.30 -3.94 -5.24
C PRO A 92 -19.78 -4.94 -4.18
N ASP A 93 -19.31 -6.19 -4.28
CA ASP A 93 -19.74 -7.34 -3.46
C ASP A 93 -19.55 -7.21 -1.92
N GLU A 94 -18.84 -6.20 -1.43
CA GLU A 94 -18.58 -5.96 0.02
C GLU A 94 -19.31 -4.72 0.58
N GLY A 95 -20.25 -4.18 -0.20
CA GLY A 95 -20.81 -2.88 0.03
C GLY A 95 -19.81 -1.74 -0.23
N LEU A 96 -20.31 -0.53 -0.41
CA LEU A 96 -19.49 0.65 -0.68
C LEU A 96 -19.99 1.85 0.10
N PHE A 97 -19.04 2.54 0.71
CA PHE A 97 -19.19 3.94 1.11
C PHE A 97 -18.30 4.74 0.17
N PHE A 98 -18.86 5.76 -0.48
CA PHE A 98 -18.16 6.57 -1.46
C PHE A 98 -18.02 8.01 -0.94
N PRO A 99 -16.85 8.42 -0.43
CA PRO A 99 -16.70 9.72 0.25
C PRO A 99 -17.08 10.94 -0.58
N PHE A 100 -17.03 10.84 -1.91
CA PHE A 100 -17.42 11.93 -2.82
C PHE A 100 -18.93 12.22 -2.80
N ASP A 101 -19.74 11.29 -2.29
CA ASP A 101 -21.17 11.52 -2.06
C ASP A 101 -21.44 12.48 -0.89
N GLU A 102 -20.49 12.68 0.03
CA GLU A 102 -20.62 13.69 1.10
C GLU A 102 -20.20 15.10 0.65
N MET A 103 -19.72 15.25 -0.59
CA MET A 103 -19.28 16.54 -1.13
C MET A 103 -20.43 17.33 -1.75
N SER A 104 -20.18 18.59 -2.12
CA SER A 104 -21.05 19.28 -3.07
C SER A 104 -20.80 18.76 -4.49
N GLU A 105 -21.80 18.83 -5.37
CA GLU A 105 -21.62 18.45 -6.78
C GLU A 105 -20.42 19.18 -7.46
N PRO A 106 -20.23 20.51 -7.31
CA PRO A 106 -19.05 21.19 -7.85
C PRO A 106 -17.72 20.67 -7.29
N ASP A 107 -17.68 20.28 -6.03
CA ASP A 107 -16.46 19.74 -5.41
C ASP A 107 -16.16 18.34 -5.93
N ALA A 108 -17.14 17.44 -5.97
CA ALA A 108 -16.99 16.09 -6.48
C ALA A 108 -16.50 16.08 -7.94
N LEU A 109 -17.00 16.99 -8.78
CA LEU A 109 -16.59 17.09 -10.18
C LEU A 109 -15.10 17.42 -10.34
N ARG A 110 -14.49 18.11 -9.36
CA ARG A 110 -13.03 18.37 -9.36
C ARG A 110 -12.23 17.09 -9.14
N TYR A 111 -12.84 16.06 -8.58
CA TYR A 111 -12.27 14.72 -8.43
C TYR A 111 -12.64 13.80 -9.59
N GLY A 112 -13.42 14.25 -10.57
CA GLY A 112 -13.89 13.43 -11.69
C GLY A 112 -15.17 12.63 -11.40
N PHE A 113 -15.90 12.97 -10.35
CA PHE A 113 -17.12 12.27 -9.94
C PHE A 113 -18.32 13.22 -9.82
N HIS A 114 -19.51 12.66 -9.95
CA HIS A 114 -20.74 13.25 -9.47
C HIS A 114 -20.98 12.86 -8.01
N SER A 115 -21.70 13.71 -7.29
CA SER A 115 -22.08 13.50 -5.90
C SER A 115 -23.57 13.17 -5.77
N ASN A 116 -23.92 12.29 -4.85
CA ASN A 116 -25.29 12.16 -4.36
C ASN A 116 -25.67 13.19 -3.27
N GLU A 117 -24.69 13.99 -2.82
CA GLU A 117 -24.79 15.03 -1.79
C GLU A 117 -25.41 14.54 -0.47
N GLY A 118 -25.12 13.30 -0.03
CA GLY A 118 -25.67 12.68 1.18
C GLY A 118 -24.93 11.42 1.65
N GLU A 119 -25.34 10.91 2.82
CA GLU A 119 -24.80 9.73 3.47
C GLU A 119 -25.31 8.44 2.81
N VAL A 120 -24.76 8.10 1.63
CA VAL A 120 -25.16 6.93 0.85
C VAL A 120 -24.26 5.72 1.12
N LEU A 121 -24.90 4.61 1.51
CA LEU A 121 -24.32 3.28 1.56
C LEU A 121 -24.87 2.46 0.38
N PHE A 122 -24.00 1.81 -0.36
CA PHE A 122 -24.37 0.98 -1.51
C PHE A 122 -24.20 -0.49 -1.15
N ASP A 123 -25.17 -1.32 -1.51
CA ASP A 123 -25.12 -2.77 -1.26
C ASP A 123 -25.87 -3.52 -2.37
N THR A 124 -25.45 -4.75 -2.70
CA THR A 124 -26.12 -5.60 -3.69
C THR A 124 -27.25 -6.42 -3.07
N PHE A 125 -27.19 -6.71 -1.77
CA PHE A 125 -28.04 -7.68 -1.09
C PHE A 125 -28.01 -9.08 -1.74
N ASP A 126 -26.91 -9.43 -2.41
CA ASP A 126 -26.81 -10.64 -3.22
C ASP A 126 -26.63 -11.93 -2.38
N ARG A 127 -26.31 -11.82 -1.08
CA ARG A 127 -26.13 -12.98 -0.19
C ARG A 127 -27.49 -13.59 0.12
N GLN A 128 -27.71 -14.85 -0.27
CA GLN A 128 -28.99 -15.54 -0.10
C GLN A 128 -28.94 -16.70 0.90
N GLY A 129 -30.12 -17.17 1.32
CA GLY A 129 -30.27 -18.37 2.14
C GLY A 129 -29.57 -18.25 3.50
N ASN A 130 -28.72 -19.22 3.85
CA ASN A 130 -27.95 -19.21 5.10
C ASN A 130 -26.88 -18.10 5.15
N ARG A 131 -26.60 -17.42 4.03
CA ARG A 131 -25.68 -16.28 3.96
C ARG A 131 -26.40 -14.92 4.01
N ALA A 132 -27.73 -14.87 4.03
CA ALA A 132 -28.47 -13.60 3.99
C ALA A 132 -28.17 -12.63 5.15
N GLY A 133 -27.77 -13.17 6.32
CA GLY A 133 -27.31 -12.35 7.44
C GLY A 133 -26.04 -11.53 7.12
N ARG A 134 -25.28 -11.92 6.11
CA ARG A 134 -24.07 -11.22 5.68
C ARG A 134 -24.37 -9.84 5.07
N ASN A 135 -25.49 -9.67 4.37
CA ASN A 135 -25.92 -8.36 3.85
C ASN A 135 -26.02 -7.33 5.00
N ILE A 136 -26.55 -7.74 6.16
CA ILE A 136 -26.69 -6.85 7.34
C ILE A 136 -25.32 -6.51 7.94
N GLN A 137 -24.37 -7.47 7.93
CA GLN A 137 -23.01 -7.23 8.38
C GLN A 137 -22.26 -6.26 7.46
N GLU A 138 -22.45 -6.39 6.13
CA GLU A 138 -21.85 -5.49 5.12
C GLU A 138 -22.40 -4.06 5.25
N VAL A 139 -23.70 -3.90 5.55
CA VAL A 139 -24.28 -2.60 5.90
C VAL A 139 -23.63 -2.00 7.15
N ALA A 140 -23.40 -2.81 8.20
CA ALA A 140 -22.72 -2.34 9.42
C ALA A 140 -21.26 -1.93 9.14
N GLU A 141 -20.51 -2.75 8.42
CA GLU A 141 -19.13 -2.43 7.99
C GLU A 141 -19.07 -1.14 7.17
N THR A 142 -20.03 -0.95 6.27
CA THR A 142 -20.10 0.24 5.40
C THR A 142 -20.48 1.50 6.19
N PHE A 143 -21.41 1.38 7.13
CA PHE A 143 -21.77 2.48 8.02
C PHE A 143 -20.61 2.90 8.92
N HIS A 144 -19.84 1.94 9.45
CA HIS A 144 -18.62 2.25 10.20
C HIS A 144 -17.63 3.08 9.38
N ARG A 145 -17.40 2.72 8.11
CA ARG A 145 -16.49 3.45 7.22
C ARG A 145 -16.92 4.91 7.04
N LEU A 146 -18.22 5.18 6.95
CA LEU A 146 -18.77 6.54 6.90
C LEU A 146 -18.49 7.30 8.19
N LEU A 147 -18.79 6.71 9.35
CA LEU A 147 -18.54 7.35 10.64
C LEU A 147 -17.05 7.62 10.86
N HIS A 148 -16.18 6.68 10.48
CA HIS A 148 -14.73 6.84 10.60
C HIS A 148 -14.23 7.96 9.69
N TYR A 149 -14.66 7.98 8.42
CA TYR A 149 -14.20 8.98 7.44
C TYR A 149 -14.48 10.42 7.88
N SER A 150 -15.65 10.67 8.47
CA SER A 150 -16.00 12.01 8.97
C SER A 150 -15.15 12.51 10.14
N ARG A 151 -14.34 11.64 10.77
CA ARG A 151 -13.41 11.98 11.86
C ARG A 151 -11.98 11.99 11.38
N ASP A 152 -11.58 10.91 10.75
CA ASP A 152 -10.24 10.76 10.19
C ASP A 152 -10.30 10.17 8.76
N PRO A 153 -10.45 11.02 7.73
CA PRO A 153 -10.37 10.57 6.34
C PRO A 153 -8.94 10.10 5.99
N GLY A 154 -7.96 10.43 6.83
CA GLY A 154 -6.55 10.13 6.68
C GLY A 154 -6.15 8.69 7.03
N GLU A 155 -7.00 7.93 7.72
CA GLU A 155 -6.67 6.60 8.24
C GLU A 155 -7.47 5.50 7.54
N THR A 156 -6.77 4.50 7.00
CA THR A 156 -7.38 3.42 6.21
C THR A 156 -7.27 2.08 6.91
N SER A 157 -6.12 1.77 7.51
CA SER A 157 -5.87 0.54 8.25
C SER A 157 -6.86 0.38 9.39
N TRP A 158 -6.95 1.38 10.28
CA TRP A 158 -7.89 1.32 11.40
C TRP A 158 -9.34 1.41 10.94
N SER A 159 -9.65 2.23 9.93
CA SER A 159 -11.00 2.32 9.35
C SER A 159 -11.51 0.98 8.87
N ARG A 160 -10.72 0.25 8.07
CA ARG A 160 -11.12 -1.08 7.58
C ARG A 160 -11.11 -2.12 8.69
N LEU A 161 -10.15 -2.08 9.61
CA LEU A 161 -10.06 -3.05 10.69
C LEU A 161 -11.25 -2.92 11.66
N PHE A 162 -11.64 -1.71 12.03
CA PHE A 162 -12.81 -1.46 12.86
C PHE A 162 -14.14 -1.68 12.12
N ALA A 163 -14.21 -1.37 10.83
CA ALA A 163 -15.35 -1.76 10.01
C ALA A 163 -15.57 -3.27 10.09
N ASN A 164 -14.54 -4.07 9.83
CA ASN A 164 -14.64 -5.53 9.84
C ASN A 164 -14.79 -6.14 11.25
N TYR A 165 -14.45 -5.40 12.29
CA TYR A 165 -14.72 -5.76 13.69
C TYR A 165 -16.19 -5.46 14.11
N THR A 166 -16.84 -4.51 13.44
CA THR A 166 -18.18 -4.01 13.77
C THR A 166 -19.26 -5.10 13.81
N PRO A 167 -19.31 -6.08 12.90
CA PRO A 167 -20.28 -7.18 13.00
C PRO A 167 -20.20 -7.94 14.32
N TYR A 168 -19.00 -8.18 14.87
CA TYR A 168 -18.84 -8.80 16.19
C TYR A 168 -19.28 -7.84 17.31
N MET A 169 -18.84 -6.57 17.25
CA MET A 169 -19.21 -5.54 18.22
C MET A 169 -20.72 -5.30 18.33
N CYS A 170 -21.45 -5.45 17.22
CA CYS A 170 -22.90 -5.31 17.14
C CYS A 170 -23.65 -6.64 17.39
N GLY A 171 -22.95 -7.74 17.71
CA GLY A 171 -23.58 -9.05 17.93
C GLY A 171 -24.19 -9.70 16.68
N LEU A 172 -23.82 -9.23 15.48
CA LEU A 172 -24.25 -9.76 14.19
C LEU A 172 -23.40 -10.93 13.70
N ALA A 173 -22.22 -11.12 14.29
CA ALA A 173 -21.29 -12.21 14.01
C ALA A 173 -20.76 -12.84 15.31
N SER A 174 -20.42 -14.12 15.25
CA SER A 174 -19.77 -14.82 16.38
C SER A 174 -18.29 -14.44 16.49
N ALA A 175 -17.68 -14.73 17.64
CA ALA A 175 -16.24 -14.52 17.87
C ALA A 175 -15.33 -15.18 16.82
N ARG A 176 -15.80 -16.23 16.12
CA ARG A 176 -15.06 -16.90 15.03
C ARG A 176 -14.63 -15.96 13.90
N LEU A 177 -15.33 -14.84 13.72
CA LEU A 177 -14.92 -13.80 12.79
C LEU A 177 -13.52 -13.25 13.12
N LEU A 178 -13.19 -13.13 14.41
CA LEU A 178 -11.98 -12.45 14.90
C LEU A 178 -10.67 -13.17 14.56
N TRP A 179 -10.72 -14.47 14.22
CA TRP A 179 -9.56 -15.24 13.76
C TRP A 179 -9.76 -15.83 12.36
N GLY A 180 -10.76 -15.33 11.61
CA GLY A 180 -10.95 -15.66 10.20
C GLY A 180 -11.64 -17.00 9.90
N ASP A 181 -12.16 -17.72 10.90
CA ASP A 181 -12.86 -19.00 10.71
C ASP A 181 -14.14 -18.86 9.87
N THR A 182 -14.75 -17.69 9.88
CA THR A 182 -15.98 -17.38 9.14
C THR A 182 -15.76 -16.33 8.06
N ASP A 183 -14.57 -16.31 7.43
CA ASP A 183 -14.31 -15.37 6.33
C ASP A 183 -15.36 -15.55 5.21
N PRO A 184 -16.10 -14.50 4.82
CA PRO A 184 -17.07 -14.53 3.74
C PRO A 184 -16.52 -15.04 2.39
N GLU A 185 -15.23 -14.84 2.15
CA GLU A 185 -14.51 -15.24 0.93
C GLU A 185 -13.91 -16.65 1.05
N GLY A 186 -14.03 -17.31 2.20
CA GLY A 186 -13.47 -18.63 2.45
C GLY A 186 -11.94 -18.66 2.47
N ARG A 187 -11.29 -17.52 2.70
CA ARG A 187 -9.84 -17.43 2.86
C ARG A 187 -9.42 -17.98 4.22
N THR A 188 -8.39 -18.81 4.23
CA THR A 188 -7.74 -19.25 5.47
C THR A 188 -6.80 -18.15 5.95
N HIS A 189 -6.88 -17.83 7.25
CA HIS A 189 -6.02 -16.86 7.90
C HIS A 189 -5.10 -17.58 8.89
N THR A 190 -3.80 -17.34 8.77
CA THR A 190 -2.80 -17.86 9.69
C THR A 190 -2.26 -16.76 10.59
N PRO A 191 -1.83 -17.08 11.83
CA PRO A 191 -1.17 -16.12 12.71
C PRO A 191 0.06 -15.42 12.08
N ALA A 192 0.74 -16.10 11.16
CA ALA A 192 1.94 -15.59 10.50
C ALA A 192 1.64 -14.70 9.29
N ASP A 193 0.37 -14.58 8.86
CA ASP A 193 0.01 -13.75 7.73
C ASP A 193 0.25 -12.26 8.06
N PRO A 194 0.59 -11.43 7.06
CA PRO A 194 0.65 -9.98 7.25
C PRO A 194 -0.68 -9.44 7.78
N PHE A 195 -0.62 -8.41 8.62
CA PHE A 195 -1.82 -7.74 9.09
C PHE A 195 -2.67 -7.27 7.90
N ALA A 196 -3.94 -7.67 7.94
CA ALA A 196 -4.97 -7.26 7.00
C ALA A 196 -6.15 -6.69 7.79
N SER A 197 -7.20 -6.24 7.11
CA SER A 197 -8.45 -5.87 7.78
C SER A 197 -9.31 -7.07 8.19
N ARG A 198 -8.79 -8.31 8.07
CA ARG A 198 -9.49 -9.56 8.38
C ARG A 198 -8.53 -10.53 9.07
N GLY A 199 -9.07 -11.62 9.61
CA GLY A 199 -8.28 -12.64 10.29
C GLY A 199 -7.78 -12.16 11.65
N TRP A 200 -6.60 -12.63 12.05
CA TRP A 200 -6.04 -12.46 13.39
C TRP A 200 -5.82 -11.01 13.85
N SER A 201 -5.78 -10.05 12.93
CA SER A 201 -5.73 -8.62 13.27
C SER A 201 -7.02 -8.12 13.94
N LEU A 202 -8.18 -8.74 13.66
CA LEU A 202 -9.44 -8.41 14.34
C LEU A 202 -9.39 -8.86 15.81
N LEU A 203 -8.73 -9.99 16.09
CA LEU A 203 -8.48 -10.43 17.46
C LEU A 203 -7.55 -9.47 18.22
N PHE A 204 -6.65 -8.78 17.52
CA PHE A 204 -5.86 -7.71 18.14
C PHE A 204 -6.73 -6.51 18.56
N VAL A 205 -7.74 -6.14 17.77
CA VAL A 205 -8.72 -5.12 18.18
C VAL A 205 -9.45 -5.53 19.45
N GLU A 206 -9.89 -6.78 19.53
CA GLU A 206 -10.53 -7.32 20.73
C GLU A 206 -9.58 -7.30 21.93
N TYR A 207 -8.32 -7.70 21.74
CA TYR A 207 -7.30 -7.60 22.78
C TYR A 207 -7.14 -6.15 23.27
N LEU A 208 -7.04 -5.17 22.36
CA LEU A 208 -6.95 -3.76 22.74
C LEU A 208 -8.20 -3.31 23.52
N ARG A 209 -9.40 -3.71 23.09
CA ARG A 209 -10.66 -3.40 23.76
C ARG A 209 -10.68 -3.93 25.20
N GLU A 210 -10.22 -5.15 25.42
CA GLU A 210 -10.15 -5.75 26.75
C GLU A 210 -9.07 -5.10 27.64
N ARG A 211 -7.92 -4.72 27.07
CA ARG A 211 -6.79 -4.16 27.82
C ARG A 211 -6.87 -2.69 28.10
N LEU A 212 -7.49 -1.94 27.20
CA LEU A 212 -7.54 -0.48 27.24
C LEU A 212 -8.96 0.03 27.47
N GLY A 213 -9.96 -0.85 27.49
CA GLY A 213 -11.37 -0.51 27.62
C GLY A 213 -11.97 -0.03 26.30
N GLU A 214 -13.27 -0.24 26.12
CA GLU A 214 -13.97 0.03 24.85
C GLU A 214 -13.83 1.47 24.32
N GLU A 215 -13.79 2.46 25.22
CA GLU A 215 -13.57 3.87 24.87
C GLU A 215 -12.24 4.10 24.13
N SER A 216 -11.25 3.20 24.27
CA SER A 216 -9.99 3.26 23.52
C SER A 216 -10.19 3.14 22.02
N LEU A 217 -11.23 2.41 21.58
CA LEU A 217 -11.54 2.28 20.16
C LEU A 217 -12.01 3.61 19.59
N ARG A 218 -12.90 4.32 20.31
CA ARG A 218 -13.31 5.68 19.96
C ARG A 218 -12.11 6.61 19.94
N ASP A 219 -11.32 6.61 21.00
CA ASP A 219 -10.18 7.54 21.13
C ASP A 219 -9.21 7.34 19.95
N LEU A 220 -8.98 6.09 19.52
CA LEU A 220 -8.12 5.80 18.36
C LEU A 220 -8.68 6.35 17.03
N VAL A 221 -10.00 6.28 16.81
CA VAL A 221 -10.66 6.86 15.61
C VAL A 221 -10.52 8.39 15.57
N LEU A 222 -10.35 9.04 16.72
CA LEU A 222 -10.24 10.50 16.82
C LEU A 222 -8.81 11.02 16.68
N LEU A 223 -7.80 10.13 16.67
CA LEU A 223 -6.40 10.52 16.60
C LEU A 223 -5.94 10.73 15.16
N PRO A 224 -5.25 11.84 14.84
CA PRO A 224 -4.75 12.10 13.49
C PRO A 224 -3.51 11.26 13.13
N GLU A 225 -2.79 10.70 14.11
CA GLU A 225 -1.63 9.85 13.88
C GLU A 225 -2.00 8.50 13.23
N LYS A 226 -1.18 8.03 12.28
CA LYS A 226 -1.52 6.89 11.42
C LYS A 226 -0.95 5.57 11.90
N GLY A 227 -1.70 4.49 11.68
CA GLY A 227 -1.28 3.14 12.04
C GLY A 227 -0.93 3.04 13.53
N LEU A 228 0.20 2.41 13.85
CA LEU A 228 0.60 2.22 15.25
C LEU A 228 1.00 3.50 15.99
N ALA A 229 1.30 4.60 15.28
CA ALA A 229 1.56 5.89 15.91
C ALA A 229 0.32 6.39 16.67
N GLY A 230 -0.90 6.16 16.16
CA GLY A 230 -2.15 6.47 16.86
C GLY A 230 -2.27 5.70 18.18
N LEU A 231 -1.95 4.40 18.18
CA LEU A 231 -1.93 3.60 19.40
C LEU A 231 -0.84 4.09 20.37
N GLY A 232 0.35 4.44 19.87
CA GLY A 232 1.42 5.02 20.68
C GLY A 232 1.00 6.32 21.33
N ARG A 233 0.31 7.19 20.58
CA ARG A 233 -0.24 8.45 21.07
C ARG A 233 -1.29 8.22 22.16
N LEU A 234 -2.23 7.32 21.93
CA LEU A 234 -3.26 6.93 22.89
C LEU A 234 -2.65 6.47 24.23
N LEU A 235 -1.64 5.61 24.17
CA LEU A 235 -0.94 5.12 25.37
C LEU A 235 -0.23 6.26 26.11
N ALA A 236 0.43 7.15 25.39
CA ALA A 236 1.09 8.32 25.97
C ALA A 236 0.10 9.25 26.67
N ASP A 237 -1.05 9.56 26.03
CA ASP A 237 -2.10 10.40 26.62
C ASP A 237 -2.68 9.79 27.91
N ARG A 238 -2.72 8.45 27.99
CA ARG A 238 -3.15 7.70 29.18
C ARG A 238 -2.02 7.46 30.18
N ARG A 239 -0.80 7.95 29.92
CA ARG A 239 0.42 7.72 30.72
C ARG A 239 0.72 6.23 30.92
N ASP A 240 0.31 5.40 29.97
CA ASP A 240 0.69 4.00 29.90
C ASP A 240 2.15 3.91 29.45
N ARG A 241 2.93 3.07 30.12
CA ARG A 241 4.36 2.90 29.81
C ARG A 241 4.62 1.86 28.73
N ARG A 242 3.60 1.08 28.37
CA ARG A 242 3.67 0.11 27.27
C ARG A 242 3.78 0.84 25.95
N THR A 243 4.49 0.24 25.01
CA THR A 243 4.53 0.66 23.60
C THR A 243 3.52 -0.15 22.77
N PRO A 244 3.18 0.29 21.54
CA PRO A 244 2.41 -0.54 20.61
C PRO A 244 3.06 -1.92 20.37
N ALA A 245 4.39 -1.98 20.31
CA ALA A 245 5.14 -3.23 20.19
C ALA A 245 4.94 -4.13 21.42
N ASP A 246 4.87 -3.56 22.63
CA ASP A 246 4.59 -4.36 23.83
C ASP A 246 3.20 -4.99 23.79
N LEU A 247 2.18 -4.25 23.36
CA LEU A 247 0.82 -4.77 23.23
C LEU A 247 0.73 -5.86 22.16
N LEU A 248 1.44 -5.72 21.04
CA LEU A 248 1.51 -6.76 20.01
C LEU A 248 2.18 -8.04 20.54
N ALA A 249 3.26 -7.92 21.30
CA ALA A 249 3.97 -9.07 21.86
C ALA A 249 3.14 -9.76 22.95
N ASP A 250 2.46 -8.97 23.79
CA ASP A 250 1.55 -9.49 24.82
C ASP A 250 0.32 -10.16 24.19
N PHE A 251 -0.25 -9.57 23.13
CA PHE A 251 -1.31 -10.16 22.30
C PHE A 251 -0.88 -11.49 21.67
N ALA A 252 0.33 -11.54 21.07
CA ALA A 252 0.82 -12.77 20.45
C ALA A 252 0.96 -13.88 21.50
N MET A 253 1.50 -13.56 22.67
CA MET A 253 1.59 -14.52 23.78
C MET A 253 0.21 -14.92 24.32
N ALA A 254 -0.75 -13.99 24.36
CA ALA A 254 -2.13 -14.29 24.75
C ALA A 254 -2.80 -15.29 23.80
N CYS A 255 -2.56 -15.18 22.48
CA CYS A 255 -3.06 -16.14 21.50
C CYS A 255 -2.56 -17.58 21.76
N TRP A 256 -1.39 -17.74 22.38
CA TRP A 256 -0.81 -19.05 22.65
C TRP A 256 -1.17 -19.61 24.03
N LEU A 257 -0.93 -18.83 25.09
CA LEU A 257 -1.10 -19.27 26.48
C LEU A 257 -2.56 -19.31 26.89
N ASP A 258 -3.24 -18.19 26.69
CA ASP A 258 -4.56 -17.89 27.23
C ASP A 258 -4.68 -18.14 28.76
N ASP A 259 -3.69 -17.65 29.52
CA ASP A 259 -3.60 -17.86 30.98
C ASP A 259 -3.81 -16.56 31.78
N PRO A 260 -4.96 -16.37 32.45
CA PRO A 260 -5.24 -15.17 33.22
C PRO A 260 -4.48 -15.10 34.55
N ALA A 261 -3.86 -16.20 35.01
CA ALA A 261 -3.09 -16.22 36.24
C ALA A 261 -1.66 -15.69 36.10
N LEU A 262 -1.15 -15.60 34.86
CA LEU A 262 0.22 -15.16 34.57
C LEU A 262 0.29 -13.67 34.21
N ALA A 263 1.33 -12.99 34.71
CA ALA A 263 1.72 -11.63 34.32
C ALA A 263 0.55 -10.63 34.36
N ASP A 264 -0.15 -10.58 35.50
CA ASP A 264 -1.34 -9.75 35.73
C ASP A 264 -2.46 -9.99 34.70
N GLY A 265 -2.51 -11.21 34.18
CA GLY A 265 -3.48 -11.69 33.22
C GLY A 265 -3.29 -11.14 31.82
N ARG A 266 -2.17 -10.48 31.48
CA ARG A 266 -1.95 -9.83 30.17
C ARG A 266 -1.80 -10.80 28.99
N PHE A 267 -1.59 -12.08 29.26
CA PHE A 267 -1.48 -13.16 28.28
C PHE A 267 -2.75 -14.02 28.18
N ALA A 268 -3.92 -13.40 28.32
CA ALA A 268 -5.22 -14.07 28.23
C ALA A 268 -6.24 -13.27 27.43
N PHE A 269 -7.35 -13.89 27.06
CA PHE A 269 -8.57 -13.21 26.66
C PHE A 269 -9.64 -13.37 27.73
N SER A 270 -10.53 -12.39 27.86
CA SER A 270 -11.61 -12.43 28.86
C SER A 270 -12.97 -12.80 28.30
N GLY A 271 -13.25 -12.40 27.05
CA GLY A 271 -14.55 -12.54 26.38
C GLY A 271 -14.55 -13.50 25.21
N VAL A 272 -13.37 -13.97 24.78
CA VAL A 272 -13.20 -14.88 23.64
C VAL A 272 -12.16 -15.96 23.95
N ALA A 273 -12.22 -17.08 23.24
CA ALA A 273 -11.25 -18.18 23.34
C ALA A 273 -10.79 -18.55 21.93
N PRO A 274 -9.75 -17.88 21.39
CA PRO A 274 -9.23 -18.17 20.05
C PRO A 274 -8.58 -19.57 20.02
N PRO A 275 -8.51 -20.22 18.83
CA PRO A 275 -7.78 -21.47 18.70
C PRO A 275 -6.29 -21.25 18.97
N ARG A 276 -5.63 -22.14 19.72
CA ARG A 276 -4.17 -22.04 19.92
C ARG A 276 -3.43 -22.17 18.57
N PRO A 277 -2.55 -21.22 18.20
CA PRO A 277 -1.70 -21.32 17.02
C PRO A 277 -0.85 -22.60 16.98
N LEU A 278 -0.45 -23.00 15.77
CA LEU A 278 0.59 -24.03 15.61
C LEU A 278 1.98 -23.39 15.76
N PRO A 279 2.96 -24.11 16.32
CA PRO A 279 4.32 -23.60 16.41
C PRO A 279 4.96 -23.59 15.02
N ALA A 280 5.58 -22.48 14.66
CA ALA A 280 6.33 -22.33 13.42
C ALA A 280 7.66 -23.11 13.47
N ALA A 281 8.22 -23.28 14.66
CA ALA A 281 9.39 -24.13 14.89
C ALA A 281 9.36 -24.80 16.26
N ARG A 282 10.01 -25.96 16.36
CA ARG A 282 10.24 -26.68 17.61
C ARG A 282 11.66 -27.22 17.67
N ALA A 283 12.34 -27.04 18.80
CA ALA A 283 13.75 -27.39 18.99
C ALA A 283 14.00 -27.94 20.40
N VAL A 284 15.16 -28.58 20.59
CA VAL A 284 15.61 -29.05 21.92
C VAL A 284 16.70 -28.12 22.42
N ALA A 285 16.58 -27.63 23.66
CA ALA A 285 17.44 -26.58 24.22
C ALA A 285 18.95 -26.91 24.19
N SER A 286 19.34 -28.18 24.30
CA SER A 286 20.73 -28.63 24.31
C SER A 286 21.29 -29.02 22.93
N ARG A 287 20.50 -28.92 21.86
CA ARG A 287 20.91 -29.37 20.51
C ARG A 287 21.05 -28.18 19.57
N PRO A 288 22.28 -27.86 19.11
CA PRO A 288 22.47 -26.80 18.14
C PRO A 288 21.65 -27.06 16.88
N THR A 289 20.81 -26.09 16.53
CA THR A 289 19.93 -26.15 15.36
C THR A 289 19.57 -24.73 14.96
N SER A 290 19.20 -24.52 13.70
CA SER A 290 18.79 -23.22 13.19
C SER A 290 17.79 -23.36 12.06
N GLY A 291 16.98 -22.33 11.86
CA GLY A 291 16.01 -22.27 10.76
C GLY A 291 15.65 -20.84 10.39
N ALA A 292 14.72 -20.72 9.44
CA ALA A 292 14.09 -19.46 9.06
C ALA A 292 12.57 -19.66 9.05
N ILE A 293 11.84 -18.64 9.45
CA ILE A 293 10.38 -18.61 9.49
C ILE A 293 9.92 -17.40 8.68
N GLU A 294 8.92 -17.60 7.83
CA GLU A 294 8.22 -16.50 7.16
C GLU A 294 7.20 -15.87 8.11
N VAL A 295 7.29 -14.56 8.31
CA VAL A 295 6.41 -13.80 9.20
C VAL A 295 5.98 -12.53 8.47
N GLY A 296 4.68 -12.37 8.28
CA GLY A 296 4.08 -11.15 7.79
C GLY A 296 4.27 -9.98 8.74
N VAL A 297 4.34 -8.76 8.23
CA VAL A 297 4.38 -7.57 9.10
C VAL A 297 3.07 -7.47 9.89
N GLY A 298 3.17 -7.34 11.21
CA GLY A 298 2.07 -7.49 12.17
C GLY A 298 1.77 -8.94 12.57
N GLY A 299 2.10 -9.90 11.71
CA GLY A 299 1.97 -11.33 11.97
C GLY A 299 2.90 -11.82 13.08
N MET A 300 2.58 -12.98 13.62
CA MET A 300 3.23 -13.59 14.77
C MET A 300 3.69 -15.02 14.48
N ALA A 301 4.86 -15.37 15.01
CA ALA A 301 5.42 -16.70 14.94
C ALA A 301 5.78 -17.23 16.32
N PHE A 302 5.62 -18.54 16.50
CA PHE A 302 5.85 -19.24 17.76
C PHE A 302 6.97 -20.26 17.62
N ILE A 303 7.98 -20.16 18.48
CA ILE A 303 9.09 -21.10 18.57
C ILE A 303 9.00 -21.80 19.92
N ILE A 304 8.99 -23.12 19.92
CA ILE A 304 8.96 -23.95 21.13
C ILE A 304 10.33 -24.57 21.35
N VAL A 305 10.90 -24.36 22.53
CA VAL A 305 12.16 -24.96 22.91
C VAL A 305 11.94 -25.93 24.07
N ASP A 306 12.04 -27.22 23.78
CA ASP A 306 11.82 -28.29 24.74
C ASP A 306 13.08 -28.56 25.59
N GLY A 307 12.84 -28.89 26.86
CA GLY A 307 13.86 -29.41 27.74
C GLY A 307 14.14 -30.90 27.54
N ASN A 308 15.33 -31.30 27.95
CA ASN A 308 15.74 -32.71 28.04
C ASN A 308 16.63 -32.97 29.27
N GLY A 309 16.67 -32.02 30.21
CA GLY A 309 17.50 -32.08 31.41
C GLY A 309 18.99 -31.79 31.20
N GLU A 310 19.44 -31.56 29.97
CA GLU A 310 20.83 -31.23 29.67
C GLU A 310 21.09 -29.71 29.72
N ARG A 311 22.37 -29.32 29.71
CA ARG A 311 22.76 -27.92 29.66
C ARG A 311 22.29 -27.28 28.34
N PRO A 312 21.51 -26.19 28.39
CA PRO A 312 21.01 -25.54 27.19
C PRO A 312 22.07 -24.67 26.51
N PHE A 313 21.90 -24.45 25.22
CA PHE A 313 22.53 -23.35 24.50
C PHE A 313 21.59 -22.14 24.44
N PRO A 314 22.09 -20.90 24.26
CA PRO A 314 21.21 -19.75 24.09
C PRO A 314 20.40 -19.85 22.78
N LEU A 315 19.18 -19.32 22.80
CA LEU A 315 18.39 -19.07 21.60
C LEU A 315 18.75 -17.68 21.07
N THR A 316 19.01 -17.59 19.77
CA THR A 316 19.18 -16.31 19.08
C THR A 316 18.14 -16.17 17.98
N LEU A 317 17.58 -14.97 17.84
CA LEU A 317 16.68 -14.56 16.76
C LEU A 317 17.34 -13.44 15.95
N GLN A 318 17.13 -13.44 14.64
CA GLN A 318 17.51 -12.36 13.73
C GLN A 318 16.34 -12.08 12.79
N GLY A 319 15.66 -10.96 13.03
CA GLY A 319 14.62 -10.44 12.15
C GLY A 319 15.21 -9.64 10.98
N ASP A 320 14.40 -9.45 9.95
CA ASP A 320 14.69 -8.54 8.84
C ASP A 320 14.86 -7.10 9.34
N ALA A 321 15.97 -6.46 8.97
CA ALA A 321 16.34 -5.13 9.47
C ALA A 321 15.50 -3.98 8.90
N SER A 322 14.61 -4.24 7.93
CA SER A 322 13.70 -3.23 7.38
C SER A 322 12.50 -2.90 8.27
N VAL A 323 12.30 -3.65 9.37
CA VAL A 323 11.23 -3.40 10.35
C VAL A 323 11.72 -3.60 11.78
N GLY A 324 10.96 -3.07 12.75
CA GLY A 324 11.15 -3.41 14.16
C GLY A 324 10.67 -4.83 14.44
N TRP A 325 11.25 -5.47 15.46
CA TRP A 325 10.82 -6.78 15.95
C TRP A 325 10.63 -6.75 17.45
N VAL A 326 9.68 -7.53 17.95
CA VAL A 326 9.41 -7.68 19.39
C VAL A 326 9.14 -9.15 19.71
N ALA A 327 9.48 -9.57 20.93
CA ALA A 327 9.19 -10.92 21.40
C ALA A 327 8.78 -10.97 22.87
N ARG A 328 8.10 -12.06 23.23
CA ARG A 328 7.90 -12.54 24.61
C ARG A 328 8.36 -13.98 24.71
N ALA A 329 8.93 -14.34 25.85
CA ALA A 329 9.32 -15.70 26.16
C ALA A 329 8.73 -16.13 27.51
N VAL A 330 8.11 -17.30 27.55
CA VAL A 330 7.54 -17.87 28.79
C VAL A 330 8.01 -19.32 28.92
N MET A 331 8.59 -19.65 30.06
CA MET A 331 8.91 -21.00 30.48
C MET A 331 7.66 -21.65 31.06
N LEU A 332 7.17 -22.68 30.38
CA LEU A 332 6.10 -23.56 30.83
C LEU A 332 6.68 -24.57 31.81
N ARG A 333 6.16 -24.57 33.04
CA ARG A 333 6.65 -25.44 34.11
C ARG A 333 5.71 -26.60 34.36
N THR A 334 6.26 -27.78 34.61
CA THR A 334 5.44 -28.91 35.08
C THR A 334 4.93 -28.66 36.49
N LEU A 335 5.77 -28.06 37.34
CA LEU A 335 5.46 -27.78 38.74
C LEU A 335 5.74 -26.32 39.07
N GLY A 336 4.72 -25.66 39.61
CA GLY A 336 4.75 -24.24 39.93
C GLY A 336 4.23 -23.37 38.79
N PRO A 337 4.20 -22.03 38.98
CA PRO A 337 3.71 -21.12 37.96
C PRO A 337 4.68 -21.01 36.80
N ASP A 338 4.14 -20.79 35.61
CA ASP A 338 4.92 -20.41 34.43
C ASP A 338 5.69 -19.11 34.69
N VAL A 339 6.84 -18.96 34.04
CA VAL A 339 7.78 -17.86 34.31
C VAL A 339 8.15 -17.14 33.03
N GLU A 340 7.94 -15.82 33.00
CA GLU A 340 8.40 -14.99 31.90
C GLU A 340 9.93 -14.86 31.91
N LEU A 341 10.54 -14.98 30.73
CA LEU A 341 11.97 -14.86 30.53
C LEU A 341 12.27 -13.56 29.73
N PRO A 342 13.32 -12.82 30.09
CA PRO A 342 13.66 -11.58 29.41
C PRO A 342 14.20 -11.85 28.00
N ILE A 343 13.53 -11.28 26.99
CA ILE A 343 13.98 -11.25 25.59
C ILE A 343 13.65 -9.89 24.99
N ALA A 344 14.59 -9.30 24.26
CA ALA A 344 14.40 -8.05 23.54
C ALA A 344 15.26 -8.02 22.28
N PHE A 345 14.74 -7.40 21.22
CA PHE A 345 15.49 -7.14 20.00
C PHE A 345 16.33 -5.88 20.16
N ALA A 346 17.60 -5.97 19.77
CA ALA A 346 18.45 -4.81 19.54
C ALA A 346 18.01 -4.09 18.24
N PRO A 347 18.41 -2.82 18.05
CA PRO A 347 18.13 -2.08 16.81
C PRO A 347 18.63 -2.76 15.53
N THR A 348 19.59 -3.69 15.64
CA THR A 348 20.11 -4.50 14.53
C THR A 348 19.19 -5.67 14.13
N GLY A 349 18.05 -5.84 14.80
CA GLY A 349 17.14 -6.95 14.58
C GLY A 349 17.57 -8.26 15.23
N VAL A 350 18.58 -8.24 16.12
CA VAL A 350 19.04 -9.44 16.87
C VAL A 350 18.40 -9.47 18.25
N ALA A 351 17.83 -10.60 18.66
CA ALA A 351 17.48 -10.89 20.05
C ALA A 351 18.21 -12.14 20.54
N LYS A 352 18.64 -12.15 21.80
CA LYS A 352 19.24 -13.32 22.43
C LYS A 352 18.50 -13.63 23.73
N LEU A 353 18.19 -14.91 23.93
CA LEU A 353 17.61 -15.45 25.14
C LEU A 353 18.54 -16.52 25.72
N ASP A 354 19.06 -16.26 26.91
CA ASP A 354 19.80 -17.28 27.67
C ASP A 354 18.78 -18.24 28.29
N LEU A 355 18.70 -19.45 27.74
CA LEU A 355 17.74 -20.47 28.18
C LEU A 355 18.15 -21.05 29.54
N PRO A 356 17.22 -21.19 30.50
CA PRO A 356 17.47 -21.92 31.73
C PRO A 356 17.57 -23.43 31.45
N THR A 357 18.14 -24.20 32.39
CA THR A 357 18.05 -25.67 32.30
C THR A 357 16.59 -26.08 32.41
N LEU A 358 16.09 -26.79 31.39
CA LEU A 358 14.70 -27.24 31.29
C LEU A 358 14.61 -28.73 31.54
N ALA A 359 13.70 -29.16 32.42
CA ALA A 359 13.37 -30.58 32.60
C ALA A 359 12.75 -31.17 31.32
N PRO A 360 12.72 -32.51 31.14
CA PRO A 360 12.20 -33.16 29.93
C PRO A 360 10.75 -32.81 29.53
N ASP A 361 9.97 -32.28 30.45
CA ASP A 361 8.57 -31.92 30.37
C ASP A 361 8.33 -30.39 30.48
N GLU A 362 9.39 -29.61 30.69
CA GLU A 362 9.36 -28.15 30.63
C GLU A 362 9.71 -27.67 29.21
N SER A 363 9.15 -26.52 28.83
CA SER A 363 9.45 -25.90 27.54
C SER A 363 9.46 -24.39 27.65
N VAL A 364 10.13 -23.70 26.72
CA VAL A 364 10.02 -22.27 26.55
C VAL A 364 9.26 -21.98 25.27
N VAL A 365 8.18 -21.20 25.38
CA VAL A 365 7.46 -20.63 24.25
C VAL A 365 8.02 -19.25 23.98
N VAL A 366 8.42 -18.99 22.74
CA VAL A 366 8.82 -17.66 22.28
C VAL A 366 7.85 -17.21 21.19
N ALA A 367 7.10 -16.13 21.47
CA ALA A 367 6.28 -15.44 20.48
C ALA A 367 7.08 -14.26 19.93
N ALA A 368 7.25 -14.20 18.61
CA ALA A 368 7.95 -13.12 17.93
C ALA A 368 7.02 -12.46 16.89
N VAL A 369 7.07 -11.13 16.81
CA VAL A 369 6.21 -10.32 15.95
C VAL A 369 7.07 -9.34 15.16
N ALA A 370 6.81 -9.24 13.85
CA ALA A 370 7.34 -8.16 13.01
C ALA A 370 6.47 -6.91 13.23
N VAL A 371 7.02 -5.84 13.79
CA VAL A 371 6.24 -4.66 14.19
C VAL A 371 5.87 -3.82 12.95
N PRO A 372 4.58 -3.57 12.68
CA PRO A 372 4.15 -2.65 11.65
C PRO A 372 4.74 -1.25 11.80
N GLY A 373 5.06 -0.61 10.68
CA GLY A 373 5.46 0.80 10.68
C GLY A 373 4.27 1.75 10.91
N ASP A 374 4.58 3.02 11.15
CA ASP A 374 3.60 4.10 11.28
C ASP A 374 3.07 4.49 9.90
N SER A 375 2.01 3.82 9.46
CA SER A 375 1.44 3.98 8.14
C SER A 375 -0.09 3.86 8.19
N PRO A 376 -0.82 4.69 7.41
CA PRO A 376 -2.27 4.55 7.26
C PRO A 376 -2.66 3.30 6.45
N LEU A 377 -1.68 2.56 5.93
CA LEU A 377 -1.84 1.29 5.20
C LEU A 377 -1.06 0.18 5.89
N PHE A 378 -1.65 -1.02 5.94
CA PHE A 378 -0.95 -2.20 6.43
C PHE A 378 0.17 -2.59 5.45
N ASP A 379 1.38 -2.79 5.97
CA ASP A 379 2.48 -3.39 5.22
C ASP A 379 2.18 -4.87 4.99
N ARG A 380 1.98 -5.28 3.73
CA ARG A 380 1.59 -6.65 3.36
C ARG A 380 2.79 -7.56 3.08
N ARG A 381 4.01 -7.11 3.35
CA ARG A 381 5.21 -7.93 3.11
C ARG A 381 5.28 -9.10 4.10
N THR A 382 5.80 -10.21 3.59
CA THR A 382 6.29 -11.34 4.39
C THR A 382 7.81 -11.26 4.49
N LEU A 383 8.31 -11.32 5.71
CA LEU A 383 9.73 -11.17 6.08
C LEU A 383 10.27 -12.46 6.68
N LEU A 384 11.60 -12.62 6.69
CA LEU A 384 12.24 -13.78 7.31
C LEU A 384 12.68 -13.46 8.75
N LEU A 385 12.30 -14.36 9.67
CA LEU A 385 12.85 -14.47 11.01
C LEU A 385 13.77 -15.68 11.07
N HIS A 386 15.08 -15.44 11.14
CA HIS A 386 16.05 -16.48 11.41
C HIS A 386 16.13 -16.78 12.90
N TRP A 387 16.28 -18.04 13.27
CA TRP A 387 16.43 -18.47 14.65
C TRP A 387 17.49 -19.56 14.77
N GLY A 388 18.10 -19.70 15.95
CA GLY A 388 18.93 -20.86 16.24
C GLY A 388 19.34 -21.02 17.70
N ILE A 389 19.48 -22.27 18.10
CA ILE A 389 20.00 -22.73 19.39
C ILE A 389 21.52 -22.89 19.25
N GLY A 390 22.30 -22.20 20.08
CA GLY A 390 23.76 -22.20 19.98
C GLY A 390 24.29 -21.56 18.69
N TRP A 391 23.45 -20.80 17.98
CA TRP A 391 23.76 -20.12 16.74
C TRP A 391 24.17 -18.67 16.98
N VAL A 392 25.21 -18.22 16.26
CA VAL A 392 25.63 -16.83 16.21
C VAL A 392 25.20 -16.24 14.86
N PRO A 393 24.41 -15.14 14.87
CA PRO A 393 23.99 -14.48 13.64
C PRO A 393 25.20 -14.06 12.82
N HIS A 394 25.18 -14.44 11.55
CA HIS A 394 26.02 -13.79 10.57
C HIS A 394 25.13 -12.75 9.92
N THR A 395 25.18 -11.50 10.38
CA THR A 395 24.51 -10.40 9.69
C THR A 395 25.17 -10.34 8.30
N PRO A 396 24.46 -10.65 7.21
CA PRO A 396 25.05 -10.45 5.89
C PRO A 396 25.38 -8.96 5.80
N ALA A 397 26.63 -8.61 5.48
CA ALA A 397 26.89 -7.26 5.00
C ALA A 397 25.91 -6.96 3.86
N ASP A 398 25.47 -5.72 3.70
CA ASP A 398 24.63 -5.32 2.56
C ASP A 398 25.50 -5.31 1.29
N LEU A 399 25.90 -6.51 0.86
CA LEU A 399 26.79 -6.79 -0.27
C LEU A 399 26.24 -6.18 -1.56
N GLY A 400 24.91 -5.95 -1.62
CA GLY A 400 24.24 -5.28 -2.73
C GLY A 400 24.58 -3.78 -2.79
N ARG A 401 24.43 -3.06 -1.67
CA ARG A 401 24.82 -1.64 -1.60
C ARG A 401 26.32 -1.46 -1.85
N GLU A 402 27.16 -2.33 -1.28
CA GLU A 402 28.60 -2.28 -1.51
C GLU A 402 28.96 -2.52 -2.98
N ALA A 403 28.38 -3.54 -3.63
CA ALA A 403 28.62 -3.84 -5.04
C ALA A 403 28.18 -2.69 -5.97
N LEU A 404 27.01 -2.09 -5.70
CA LEU A 404 26.52 -0.93 -6.45
C LEU A 404 27.42 0.29 -6.24
N ALA A 405 27.87 0.55 -5.01
CA ALA A 405 28.80 1.62 -4.72
C ALA A 405 30.13 1.44 -5.47
N GLU A 406 30.65 0.21 -5.57
CA GLU A 406 31.85 -0.09 -6.37
C GLU A 406 31.62 0.12 -7.87
N LEU A 407 30.45 -0.25 -8.40
CA LEU A 407 30.11 0.06 -9.79
C LEU A 407 30.01 1.57 -10.02
N VAL A 408 29.45 2.34 -9.10
CA VAL A 408 29.43 3.81 -9.20
C VAL A 408 30.84 4.38 -9.20
N LYS A 409 31.74 3.91 -8.31
CA LYS A 409 33.15 4.34 -8.32
C LYS A 409 33.83 4.06 -9.66
N LYS A 410 33.57 2.89 -10.26
CA LYS A 410 34.11 2.52 -11.58
C LYS A 410 33.51 3.33 -12.72
N ALA A 411 32.20 3.59 -12.69
CA ALA A 411 31.50 4.29 -13.75
C ALA A 411 31.68 5.81 -13.66
N LEU A 412 31.82 6.39 -12.47
CA LEU A 412 31.90 7.83 -12.24
C LEU A 412 33.11 8.12 -11.35
N PRO A 413 34.31 8.29 -11.92
CA PRO A 413 35.56 8.49 -11.15
C PRO A 413 35.57 9.75 -10.29
N ALA A 414 34.84 10.79 -10.68
CA ALA A 414 34.64 12.01 -9.88
C ALA A 414 33.63 11.83 -8.73
N GLY A 415 33.06 10.63 -8.57
CA GLY A 415 31.97 10.33 -7.66
C GLY A 415 30.59 10.72 -8.20
N GLY A 416 29.55 10.17 -7.58
CA GLY A 416 28.14 10.45 -7.92
C GLY A 416 27.40 11.22 -6.81
N ALA A 417 28.10 11.83 -5.85
CA ALA A 417 27.48 12.38 -4.64
C ALA A 417 26.41 13.45 -4.93
N ALA A 418 26.71 14.43 -5.78
CA ALA A 418 25.75 15.47 -6.16
C ALA A 418 24.51 14.87 -6.85
N ALA A 419 24.71 13.93 -7.78
CA ALA A 419 23.61 13.24 -8.46
C ALA A 419 22.76 12.43 -7.47
N ARG A 420 23.37 11.72 -6.50
CA ARG A 420 22.61 11.03 -5.44
C ARG A 420 21.74 11.99 -4.65
N THR A 421 22.30 13.12 -4.21
CA THR A 421 21.55 14.14 -3.48
C THR A 421 20.40 14.66 -4.34
N GLN A 422 20.64 15.04 -5.59
CA GLN A 422 19.61 15.55 -6.50
C GLN A 422 18.50 14.53 -6.78
N LEU A 423 18.87 13.27 -7.03
CA LEU A 423 17.92 12.17 -7.23
C LEU A 423 17.05 11.94 -6.00
N MET A 424 17.66 11.86 -4.81
CA MET A 424 16.92 11.64 -3.58
C MET A 424 16.06 12.85 -3.21
N THR A 425 16.52 14.08 -3.47
CA THR A 425 15.69 15.28 -3.32
C THR A 425 14.45 15.20 -4.21
N THR A 426 14.57 14.83 -5.49
CA THR A 426 13.38 14.66 -6.35
C THR A 426 12.45 13.57 -5.82
N VAL A 427 12.98 12.42 -5.39
CA VAL A 427 12.20 11.33 -4.78
C VAL A 427 11.45 11.83 -3.54
N ASP A 428 12.15 12.52 -2.63
CA ASP A 428 11.56 13.05 -1.39
C ASP A 428 10.40 13.99 -1.64
N ARG A 429 10.60 14.95 -2.56
CA ARG A 429 9.57 15.93 -2.91
C ARG A 429 8.34 15.29 -3.54
N LEU A 430 8.53 14.28 -4.38
CA LEU A 430 7.43 13.54 -5.01
C LEU A 430 6.75 12.53 -4.08
N SER A 431 7.40 12.14 -2.98
CA SER A 431 6.87 11.22 -1.99
C SER A 431 6.28 11.93 -0.76
N GLY A 432 6.10 13.25 -0.81
CA GLY A 432 5.60 14.06 0.31
C GLY A 432 6.53 14.12 1.52
N ALA A 433 7.77 13.63 1.40
CA ALA A 433 8.76 13.67 2.46
C ALA A 433 9.36 15.09 2.56
N PRO A 434 9.78 15.54 3.74
CA PRO A 434 10.39 16.85 3.90
C PRO A 434 11.71 16.92 3.11
N ALA A 435 11.77 17.84 2.15
CA ALA A 435 13.02 18.24 1.50
C ALA A 435 13.50 19.54 2.16
N GLU A 436 14.37 19.43 3.16
CA GLU A 436 14.94 20.57 3.88
C GLU A 436 15.50 21.61 2.89
N ASP A 437 15.20 22.89 3.15
CA ASP A 437 15.65 24.05 2.38
C ASP A 437 15.23 24.08 0.90
N VAL A 438 14.26 23.27 0.47
CA VAL A 438 13.65 23.37 -0.87
C VAL A 438 12.23 23.93 -0.78
N PRO A 439 12.01 25.21 -1.13
CA PRO A 439 10.67 25.79 -1.12
C PRO A 439 9.79 25.13 -2.19
N GLY A 440 8.49 24.97 -1.90
CA GLY A 440 7.51 24.42 -2.83
C GLY A 440 6.34 23.75 -2.10
N PRO A 441 5.32 23.28 -2.85
CA PRO A 441 4.22 22.54 -2.24
C PRO A 441 4.68 21.16 -1.76
N VAL A 442 3.97 20.64 -0.75
CA VAL A 442 4.16 19.27 -0.25
C VAL A 442 3.15 18.38 -0.97
N VAL A 443 3.66 17.45 -1.78
CA VAL A 443 2.81 16.50 -2.51
C VAL A 443 2.14 15.56 -1.52
N THR A 444 0.81 15.59 -1.45
CA THR A 444 0.01 14.66 -0.65
C THR A 444 -0.42 13.45 -1.47
N THR A 445 -0.67 13.63 -2.76
CA THR A 445 -0.98 12.57 -3.71
C THR A 445 -0.47 12.92 -5.10
N ARG A 446 -0.16 11.91 -5.90
CA ARG A 446 0.14 12.02 -7.33
C ARG A 446 -0.96 11.45 -8.22
N TYR A 447 -2.11 11.05 -7.67
CA TYR A 447 -3.19 10.50 -8.50
C TYR A 447 -3.73 11.57 -9.45
N ALA A 448 -3.72 11.32 -10.76
CA ALA A 448 -3.90 12.38 -11.77
C ALA A 448 -5.24 13.13 -11.69
N TRP A 449 -6.32 12.46 -11.27
CA TRP A 449 -7.63 13.09 -11.06
C TRP A 449 -7.72 13.94 -9.78
N ALA A 450 -6.79 13.77 -8.85
CA ALA A 450 -6.82 14.52 -7.60
C ALA A 450 -6.50 15.99 -7.87
N PRO A 451 -7.29 16.95 -7.34
CA PRO A 451 -6.95 18.38 -7.45
C PRO A 451 -5.55 18.71 -6.93
N ALA A 452 -5.06 17.97 -5.92
CA ALA A 452 -3.72 18.12 -5.35
C ALA A 452 -2.60 17.68 -6.30
N ALA A 453 -2.89 16.97 -7.40
CA ALA A 453 -1.88 16.61 -8.40
C ALA A 453 -1.25 17.83 -9.10
N ALA A 454 -1.88 19.00 -9.03
CA ALA A 454 -1.28 20.27 -9.45
C ALA A 454 0.04 20.57 -8.72
N ASP A 455 0.19 20.12 -7.46
CA ASP A 455 1.42 20.27 -6.69
C ASP A 455 2.58 19.48 -7.31
N VAL A 456 2.30 18.32 -7.90
CA VAL A 456 3.32 17.52 -8.61
C VAL A 456 3.86 18.30 -9.81
N VAL A 457 2.98 18.90 -10.61
CA VAL A 457 3.36 19.72 -11.76
C VAL A 457 4.25 20.89 -11.31
N ALA A 458 3.88 21.58 -10.24
CA ALA A 458 4.68 22.66 -9.67
C ALA A 458 6.06 22.19 -9.17
N VAL A 459 6.12 21.04 -8.49
CA VAL A 459 7.39 20.43 -8.05
C VAL A 459 8.28 20.12 -9.25
N LEU A 460 7.75 19.54 -10.32
CA LEU A 460 8.52 19.19 -11.52
C LEU A 460 9.08 20.41 -12.24
N HIS A 461 8.31 21.50 -12.33
CA HIS A 461 8.81 22.79 -12.85
C HIS A 461 9.98 23.31 -12.00
N GLN A 462 9.81 23.34 -10.67
CA GLN A 462 10.87 23.80 -9.77
C GLN A 462 12.13 22.91 -9.84
N GLU A 463 11.97 21.60 -9.94
CA GLU A 463 13.09 20.67 -10.11
C GLU A 463 13.84 20.87 -11.44
N ALA A 464 13.14 21.21 -12.52
CA ALA A 464 13.75 21.55 -13.80
C ALA A 464 14.46 22.92 -13.76
N GLU A 465 13.82 23.94 -13.19
CA GLU A 465 14.38 25.29 -13.03
C GLU A 465 15.66 25.29 -12.17
N ARG A 466 15.67 24.54 -11.06
CA ARG A 466 16.87 24.34 -10.22
C ARG A 466 18.05 23.73 -10.97
N ARG A 467 17.78 22.98 -12.04
CA ARG A 467 18.78 22.37 -12.94
C ARG A 467 19.09 23.23 -14.17
N GLY A 468 18.46 24.41 -14.29
CA GLY A 468 18.63 25.30 -15.44
C GLY A 468 18.06 24.74 -16.74
N LEU A 469 17.03 23.88 -16.65
CA LEU A 469 16.43 23.20 -17.79
C LEU A 469 15.27 24.01 -18.39
N PRO A 470 15.14 24.08 -19.72
CA PRO A 470 13.98 24.70 -20.38
C PRO A 470 12.74 23.81 -20.21
N VAL A 471 11.81 24.24 -19.36
CA VAL A 471 10.63 23.47 -18.98
C VAL A 471 9.33 24.17 -19.41
N ARG A 472 8.33 23.40 -19.84
CA ARG A 472 6.96 23.88 -20.08
C ARG A 472 5.92 22.82 -19.72
N SER A 473 4.69 23.25 -19.46
CA SER A 473 3.54 22.34 -19.40
C SER A 473 2.95 22.10 -20.79
N SER A 474 2.53 20.87 -21.06
CA SER A 474 1.64 20.52 -22.18
C SER A 474 0.29 20.09 -21.61
N ALA A 475 -0.70 20.97 -21.74
CA ALA A 475 -2.03 20.78 -21.18
C ALA A 475 -2.96 20.04 -22.16
N PHE A 476 -3.75 19.11 -21.64
CA PHE A 476 -4.74 18.37 -22.42
C PHE A 476 -5.97 18.08 -21.55
N VAL A 477 -7.12 17.91 -22.18
CA VAL A 477 -8.38 17.64 -21.48
C VAL A 477 -8.58 16.13 -21.36
N GLN A 478 -8.76 15.65 -20.13
CA GLN A 478 -9.20 14.30 -19.84
C GLN A 478 -10.69 14.29 -19.52
N ARG A 479 -11.42 13.33 -20.10
CA ARG A 479 -12.84 13.11 -19.85
C ARG A 479 -13.03 11.76 -19.18
N ALA A 480 -13.70 11.74 -18.04
CA ALA A 480 -14.19 10.51 -17.42
C ALA A 480 -15.43 10.00 -18.19
N SER A 481 -15.74 8.72 -18.04
CA SER A 481 -16.87 8.07 -18.71
C SER A 481 -18.25 8.60 -18.28
N ASN A 482 -18.33 9.18 -17.07
CA ASN A 482 -19.51 9.85 -16.54
C ASN A 482 -19.70 11.27 -17.11
N GLY A 483 -18.77 11.77 -17.93
CA GLY A 483 -18.82 13.10 -18.52
C GLY A 483 -18.07 14.18 -17.73
N ALA A 484 -17.50 13.86 -16.56
CA ALA A 484 -16.65 14.79 -15.83
C ALA A 484 -15.38 15.09 -16.64
N GLU A 485 -14.92 16.35 -16.60
CA GLU A 485 -13.78 16.83 -17.37
C GLU A 485 -12.76 17.49 -16.47
N GLN A 486 -11.47 17.23 -16.71
CA GLN A 486 -10.38 17.93 -16.05
C GLN A 486 -9.26 18.23 -17.05
N THR A 487 -8.59 19.37 -16.86
CA THR A 487 -7.36 19.67 -17.60
C THR A 487 -6.17 19.07 -16.87
N TRP A 488 -5.46 18.17 -17.53
CA TRP A 488 -4.22 17.56 -17.05
C TRP A 488 -3.01 18.21 -17.72
N SER A 489 -1.82 17.95 -17.19
CA SER A 489 -0.59 18.49 -17.74
C SER A 489 0.54 17.47 -17.72
N ASN A 490 1.12 17.25 -18.89
CA ASN A 490 2.48 16.75 -18.98
C ASN A 490 3.44 17.89 -18.65
N VAL A 491 4.61 17.57 -18.08
CA VAL A 491 5.73 18.52 -17.92
C VAL A 491 6.84 18.09 -18.88
N LEU A 492 7.26 18.99 -19.76
CA LEU A 492 8.21 18.70 -20.83
C LEU A 492 9.47 19.54 -20.65
N VAL A 493 10.62 18.88 -20.69
CA VAL A 493 11.92 19.54 -20.85
C VAL A 493 12.39 19.35 -22.30
N GLU A 494 12.54 20.45 -23.02
CA GLU A 494 12.82 20.44 -24.46
C GLU A 494 14.25 20.87 -24.74
N LEU A 495 15.11 19.92 -25.08
CA LEU A 495 16.51 20.17 -25.41
C LEU A 495 16.64 20.33 -26.94
N PRO A 496 17.01 21.53 -27.42
CA PRO A 496 17.12 21.76 -28.86
C PRO A 496 18.34 21.05 -29.43
N GLY A 497 18.13 20.36 -30.55
CA GLY A 497 19.21 19.83 -31.38
C GLY A 497 19.71 20.84 -32.43
N SER A 498 20.86 20.57 -33.04
CA SER A 498 21.40 21.40 -34.12
C SER A 498 20.59 21.36 -35.42
N ASP A 499 19.71 20.36 -35.59
CA ASP A 499 18.84 20.18 -36.77
C ASP A 499 17.37 19.93 -36.32
N PRO A 500 16.58 21.00 -36.10
CA PRO A 500 15.21 20.90 -35.58
C PRO A 500 14.23 20.23 -36.54
N ARG A 501 14.64 19.91 -37.78
CA ARG A 501 13.81 19.18 -38.76
C ARG A 501 13.76 17.67 -38.48
N ARG A 502 14.68 17.16 -37.65
CA ARG A 502 14.67 15.76 -37.22
C ARG A 502 13.57 15.52 -36.20
N TRP A 503 12.98 14.34 -36.25
CA TRP A 503 12.03 13.93 -35.22
C TRP A 503 12.73 13.78 -33.87
N PRO A 504 12.10 14.19 -32.77
CA PRO A 504 12.68 14.11 -31.44
C PRO A 504 12.90 12.67 -30.99
N VAL A 505 13.93 12.49 -30.15
CA VAL A 505 14.02 11.34 -29.25
C VAL A 505 13.28 11.69 -27.95
N VAL A 506 12.37 10.82 -27.52
CA VAL A 506 11.60 11.01 -26.27
C VAL A 506 12.20 10.15 -25.17
N LEU A 507 12.50 10.76 -24.02
CA LEU A 507 12.76 10.08 -22.75
C LEU A 507 11.57 10.36 -21.82
N ALA A 508 10.83 9.34 -21.41
CA ALA A 508 9.58 9.48 -20.66
C ALA A 508 9.66 8.84 -19.27
N ALA A 509 8.85 9.37 -18.36
CA ALA A 509 8.44 8.72 -17.11
C ALA A 509 7.08 9.30 -16.73
N HIS A 510 6.13 8.49 -16.30
CA HIS A 510 4.86 9.05 -15.81
C HIS A 510 5.02 9.54 -14.36
N TRP A 511 4.37 10.66 -14.03
CA TRP A 511 4.49 11.29 -12.72
C TRP A 511 3.33 10.95 -11.80
N ASP A 512 2.25 10.36 -12.30
CA ASP A 512 1.12 9.96 -11.47
C ASP A 512 1.42 8.69 -10.67
N GLY A 513 0.60 8.42 -9.67
CA GLY A 513 0.66 7.20 -8.85
C GLY A 513 -0.75 6.69 -8.58
N ALA A 514 -0.87 5.47 -8.06
CA ALA A 514 -2.15 4.89 -7.69
C ALA A 514 -2.04 3.94 -6.49
N ARG A 515 -3.17 3.74 -5.81
CA ARG A 515 -3.33 2.78 -4.71
C ARG A 515 -4.38 1.74 -5.10
N ALA A 516 -4.40 0.58 -4.44
CA ALA A 516 -5.38 -0.45 -4.77
C ALA A 516 -6.82 0.03 -4.51
N HIS A 517 -6.98 0.99 -3.59
CA HIS A 517 -8.25 1.62 -3.30
C HIS A 517 -8.30 3.07 -3.77
N LEU A 518 -9.46 3.45 -4.27
CA LEU A 518 -9.66 4.75 -4.89
C LEU A 518 -9.49 5.92 -3.91
N SER A 519 -10.14 5.86 -2.74
CA SER A 519 -10.03 6.93 -1.74
C SER A 519 -8.58 7.16 -1.30
N ASP A 520 -7.82 6.08 -1.11
CA ASP A 520 -6.38 6.12 -0.84
C ASP A 520 -5.60 6.75 -2.00
N SER A 521 -6.01 6.49 -3.25
CA SER A 521 -5.37 7.12 -4.41
C SER A 521 -5.52 8.65 -4.36
N TYR A 522 -6.72 9.15 -4.10
CA TYR A 522 -6.96 10.60 -4.01
C TYR A 522 -6.30 11.29 -2.83
N LEU A 523 -6.01 10.55 -1.76
CA LEU A 523 -5.45 11.13 -0.54
C LEU A 523 -3.93 10.95 -0.45
N ARG A 524 -3.37 9.85 -1.01
CA ARG A 524 -2.00 9.41 -0.71
C ARG A 524 -1.34 8.45 -1.72
N ALA A 525 -1.61 8.59 -3.02
CA ALA A 525 -0.87 7.88 -4.07
C ALA A 525 0.54 8.49 -4.29
N LEU A 526 1.49 8.12 -3.43
CA LEU A 526 2.84 8.71 -3.40
C LEU A 526 3.93 7.79 -3.97
N ASN A 527 3.55 6.58 -4.38
CA ASN A 527 4.37 5.47 -4.89
C ASN A 527 5.75 5.92 -5.41
N ILE A 528 6.80 5.45 -4.74
CA ILE A 528 8.17 5.91 -4.99
C ILE A 528 8.78 5.13 -6.14
N ASN A 529 8.69 3.81 -6.08
CA ASN A 529 9.25 2.96 -7.12
C ASN A 529 8.50 3.19 -8.43
N ASP A 530 7.16 3.16 -8.40
CA ASP A 530 6.26 3.45 -9.52
C ASP A 530 5.53 4.80 -9.35
N ASN A 531 6.05 5.92 -9.80
CA ASN A 531 7.25 6.06 -10.62
C ASN A 531 8.04 7.32 -10.28
N ALA A 532 8.08 7.71 -8.99
CA ALA A 532 8.93 8.82 -8.54
C ALA A 532 10.40 8.59 -8.91
N SER A 533 10.83 7.33 -8.84
CA SER A 533 12.17 6.90 -9.17
C SER A 533 12.51 7.14 -10.66
N GLY A 534 11.61 6.77 -11.59
CA GLY A 534 11.82 7.01 -13.02
C GLY A 534 11.81 8.49 -13.37
N VAL A 535 10.91 9.26 -12.76
CA VAL A 535 10.89 10.73 -12.88
C VAL A 535 12.19 11.36 -12.40
N ALA A 536 12.71 10.95 -11.24
CA ALA A 536 13.97 11.44 -10.70
C ALA A 536 15.15 11.14 -11.64
N VAL A 537 15.24 9.89 -12.14
CA VAL A 537 16.28 9.47 -13.09
C VAL A 537 16.19 10.26 -14.39
N ALA A 538 14.99 10.45 -14.95
CA ALA A 538 14.79 11.20 -16.20
C ALA A 538 15.11 12.69 -16.03
N MET A 539 14.74 13.32 -14.91
CA MET A 539 15.07 14.70 -14.59
C MET A 539 16.57 14.93 -14.47
N GLU A 540 17.28 14.03 -13.79
CA GLU A 540 18.74 14.12 -13.67
C GLU A 540 19.44 13.82 -15.00
N ALA A 541 18.92 12.87 -15.78
CA ALA A 541 19.42 12.60 -17.13
C ALA A 541 19.24 13.82 -18.05
N ALA A 542 18.12 14.56 -17.94
CA ALA A 542 17.90 15.79 -18.70
C ALA A 542 19.02 16.83 -18.45
N ALA A 543 19.41 17.02 -17.19
CA ALA A 543 20.52 17.91 -16.84
C ALA A 543 21.84 17.46 -17.46
N ALA A 544 22.13 16.15 -17.44
CA ALA A 544 23.32 15.61 -18.08
C ALA A 544 23.30 15.78 -19.62
N MET A 545 22.16 15.53 -20.25
CA MET A 545 21.99 15.65 -21.72
C MET A 545 22.06 17.11 -22.21
N SER A 546 21.56 18.07 -21.42
CA SER A 546 21.57 19.50 -21.77
C SER A 546 22.98 20.07 -22.04
N ARG A 547 24.02 19.38 -21.54
CA ARG A 547 25.43 19.78 -21.67
C ARG A 547 26.12 19.14 -22.87
N VAL A 548 25.45 18.26 -23.62
CA VAL A 548 26.04 17.51 -24.72
C VAL A 548 25.40 17.91 -26.05
N PRO A 549 26.17 18.41 -27.03
CA PRO A 549 25.66 18.72 -28.36
C PRO A 549 25.10 17.48 -29.10
N HIS A 550 23.97 17.65 -29.77
CA HIS A 550 23.24 16.58 -30.45
C HIS A 550 22.46 17.15 -31.65
N ARG A 551 22.15 16.32 -32.64
CA ARG A 551 21.53 16.76 -33.91
C ARG A 551 20.02 16.86 -33.84
N ALA A 552 19.34 15.79 -33.45
CA ALA A 552 17.89 15.76 -33.31
C ALA A 552 17.47 16.41 -32.00
N PRO A 553 16.27 17.01 -31.88
CA PRO A 553 15.75 17.44 -30.59
C PRO A 553 15.60 16.27 -29.60
N ILE A 554 15.70 16.56 -28.30
CA ILE A 554 15.34 15.61 -27.24
C ILE A 554 14.19 16.20 -26.43
N VAL A 555 13.15 15.41 -26.19
CA VAL A 555 12.06 15.76 -25.29
C VAL A 555 12.12 14.82 -24.09
N VAL A 556 12.37 15.37 -22.91
CA VAL A 556 12.20 14.64 -21.65
C VAL A 556 10.81 14.93 -21.12
N ALA A 557 9.95 13.90 -21.11
CA ALA A 557 8.53 14.03 -20.84
C ALA A 557 8.15 13.38 -19.52
N PHE A 558 7.62 14.19 -18.60
CA PHE A 558 6.96 13.72 -17.39
C PHE A 558 5.47 13.65 -17.65
N LEU A 559 4.94 12.44 -17.74
CA LEU A 559 3.62 12.18 -18.31
C LEU A 559 2.55 12.05 -17.22
N ALA A 560 1.39 12.70 -17.42
CA ALA A 560 0.24 12.51 -16.55
C ALA A 560 -0.53 11.24 -16.94
N GLY A 561 -1.18 10.60 -15.96
CA GLY A 561 -2.16 9.54 -16.23
C GLY A 561 -1.57 8.27 -16.86
N GLY A 562 -0.41 7.80 -16.39
CA GLY A 562 0.07 6.44 -16.67
C GLY A 562 -0.96 5.40 -16.24
N TYR A 563 -1.51 5.54 -15.03
CA TYR A 563 -2.60 4.70 -14.52
C TYR A 563 -3.97 4.96 -15.16
N HIS A 564 -4.02 5.90 -16.11
CA HIS A 564 -5.21 6.35 -16.84
C HIS A 564 -5.06 6.10 -18.34
N ASP A 565 -4.71 4.86 -18.70
CA ASP A 565 -4.49 4.39 -20.07
C ASP A 565 -3.38 5.18 -20.81
N ALA A 566 -2.30 5.52 -20.10
CA ALA A 566 -1.19 6.32 -20.59
C ALA A 566 -1.67 7.62 -21.28
N ALA A 567 -2.63 8.32 -20.67
CA ALA A 567 -3.28 9.51 -21.22
C ALA A 567 -2.28 10.59 -21.64
N GLY A 568 -1.29 10.87 -20.80
CA GLY A 568 -0.23 11.84 -21.09
C GLY A 568 0.65 11.43 -22.26
N ALA A 569 0.98 10.15 -22.39
CA ALA A 569 1.74 9.64 -23.54
C ALA A 569 0.95 9.81 -24.84
N ARG A 570 -0.35 9.52 -24.81
CA ARG A 570 -1.26 9.69 -25.95
C ARG A 570 -1.33 11.15 -26.37
N ALA A 571 -1.56 12.06 -25.42
CA ALA A 571 -1.59 13.50 -25.67
C ALA A 571 -0.28 14.01 -26.28
N LEU A 572 0.87 13.56 -25.76
CA LEU A 572 2.18 13.94 -26.31
C LEU A 572 2.40 13.39 -27.73
N LEU A 573 2.06 12.12 -27.98
CA LEU A 573 2.17 11.53 -29.31
C LEU A 573 1.27 12.25 -30.32
N ASP A 574 0.09 12.69 -29.91
CA ASP A 574 -0.83 13.46 -30.76
C ASP A 574 -0.31 14.89 -30.98
N GLU A 575 0.24 15.57 -29.97
CA GLU A 575 0.93 16.87 -30.08
C GLU A 575 2.10 16.81 -31.08
N LEU A 576 2.88 15.73 -31.03
CA LEU A 576 4.00 15.49 -31.94
C LEU A 576 3.56 14.94 -33.32
N GLY A 577 2.26 14.68 -33.52
CA GLY A 577 1.72 14.08 -34.74
C GLY A 577 2.35 12.71 -35.07
N GLY A 578 2.72 11.94 -34.04
CA GLY A 578 3.39 10.64 -34.16
C GLY A 578 4.85 10.72 -34.66
N LYS A 579 5.42 11.91 -34.82
CA LYS A 579 6.77 12.10 -35.35
C LYS A 579 7.81 11.98 -34.26
N VAL A 580 8.13 10.75 -33.88
CA VAL A 580 9.14 10.42 -32.85
C VAL A 580 10.15 9.45 -33.44
N SER A 581 11.45 9.69 -33.25
CA SER A 581 12.49 8.80 -33.77
C SER A 581 12.76 7.59 -32.86
N ALA A 582 12.64 7.77 -31.55
CA ALA A 582 12.73 6.71 -30.56
C ALA A 582 12.02 7.15 -29.27
N TRP A 583 11.39 6.20 -28.59
CA TRP A 583 10.73 6.37 -27.29
C TRP A 583 11.45 5.49 -26.26
N ILE A 584 12.02 6.12 -25.23
CA ILE A 584 12.62 5.42 -24.10
C ILE A 584 11.85 5.84 -22.86
N GLU A 585 11.41 4.89 -22.04
CA GLU A 585 10.59 5.17 -20.86
C GLU A 585 11.17 4.48 -19.62
N MET A 586 11.10 5.18 -18.50
CA MET A 586 11.49 4.67 -17.20
C MET A 586 10.26 4.22 -16.44
N ASP A 587 10.30 3.00 -15.91
CA ASP A 587 9.26 2.47 -15.04
C ASP A 587 9.88 1.60 -13.93
N ARG A 588 9.54 1.85 -12.66
CA ARG A 588 9.98 1.02 -11.52
C ARG A 588 11.48 0.77 -11.45
N VAL A 589 12.25 1.85 -11.32
CA VAL A 589 13.73 1.82 -11.39
C VAL A 589 14.47 2.20 -10.11
N GLY A 590 13.74 2.50 -9.04
CA GLY A 590 14.31 2.93 -7.76
C GLY A 590 14.79 1.75 -6.91
N ILE A 591 14.12 0.60 -7.01
CA ILE A 591 14.37 -0.56 -6.17
C ILE A 591 14.98 -1.69 -7.03
N PRO A 592 16.21 -2.16 -6.71
CA PRO A 592 16.81 -3.29 -7.42
C PRO A 592 16.10 -4.61 -7.09
N ASP A 593 16.17 -5.55 -8.04
CA ASP A 593 15.79 -6.96 -7.86
C ASP A 593 16.47 -7.63 -6.63
N ARG A 594 15.85 -8.67 -6.07
CA ARG A 594 16.33 -9.40 -4.89
C ARG A 594 17.72 -9.99 -5.13
N TRP A 595 18.71 -9.44 -4.42
CA TRP A 595 20.11 -9.88 -4.34
C TRP A 595 20.20 -11.36 -3.88
N PRO A 596 21.13 -12.23 -4.38
CA PRO A 596 22.54 -11.92 -4.62
C PRO A 596 23.19 -12.28 -5.97
N ARG A 597 22.46 -12.47 -7.09
CA ARG A 597 23.10 -13.08 -8.28
C ARG A 597 23.29 -12.25 -9.55
N THR A 598 22.56 -11.16 -9.81
CA THR A 598 22.88 -10.23 -10.92
C THR A 598 22.22 -8.87 -10.71
N LEU A 599 22.95 -7.77 -10.95
CA LEU A 599 22.38 -6.42 -11.09
C LEU A 599 21.65 -6.30 -12.43
N SER A 600 20.54 -7.02 -12.56
CA SER A 600 19.77 -7.04 -13.80
C SER A 600 18.87 -5.83 -13.94
N VAL A 601 18.70 -5.40 -15.18
CA VAL A 601 17.69 -4.45 -15.59
C VAL A 601 16.92 -5.06 -16.75
N THR A 602 15.61 -4.88 -16.77
CA THR A 602 14.75 -5.40 -17.82
C THR A 602 14.59 -4.33 -18.89
N LEU A 603 14.80 -4.73 -20.15
CA LEU A 603 14.59 -3.90 -21.33
C LEU A 603 13.37 -4.45 -22.06
N GLU A 604 12.23 -3.82 -21.88
CA GLU A 604 10.96 -4.23 -22.49
C GLU A 604 10.75 -3.45 -23.79
N GLY A 605 10.45 -4.15 -24.87
CA GLY A 605 10.17 -3.49 -26.15
C GLY A 605 9.80 -4.46 -27.27
N GLY A 606 9.75 -5.76 -26.97
CA GLY A 606 9.35 -6.78 -27.92
C GLY A 606 10.10 -6.75 -29.23
N ALA A 607 9.36 -6.86 -30.34
CA ALA A 607 9.95 -6.77 -31.68
C ALA A 607 10.69 -5.43 -31.92
N ALA A 608 10.31 -4.36 -31.21
CA ALA A 608 10.95 -3.06 -31.35
C ALA A 608 12.36 -2.99 -30.73
N LEU A 609 12.73 -3.90 -29.81
CA LEU A 609 14.10 -3.98 -29.25
C LEU A 609 15.15 -4.15 -30.36
N SER A 610 14.83 -4.93 -31.40
CA SER A 610 15.71 -5.15 -32.54
C SER A 610 15.96 -3.90 -33.38
N ARG A 611 15.10 -2.87 -33.25
CA ARG A 611 15.22 -1.59 -33.94
C ARG A 611 16.18 -0.62 -33.24
N PHE A 612 16.54 -0.88 -31.98
CA PHE A 612 17.55 -0.10 -31.27
C PHE A 612 18.97 -0.57 -31.64
N PRO A 613 19.93 0.36 -31.74
CA PRO A 613 21.31 -0.02 -32.00
C PRO A 613 21.87 -0.81 -30.81
N VAL A 614 22.78 -1.74 -31.10
CA VAL A 614 23.46 -2.60 -30.10
C VAL A 614 24.20 -1.77 -29.04
N SER A 615 24.52 -0.50 -29.34
CA SER A 615 25.09 0.45 -28.39
C SER A 615 24.20 0.68 -27.15
N VAL A 616 22.88 0.56 -27.26
CA VAL A 616 21.93 0.75 -26.14
C VAL A 616 22.11 -0.34 -25.07
N PRO A 617 21.92 -1.65 -25.35
CA PRO A 617 22.18 -2.69 -24.34
C PRO A 617 23.66 -2.74 -23.93
N GLN A 618 24.61 -2.37 -24.81
CA GLN A 618 26.01 -2.27 -24.41
C GLN A 618 26.27 -1.17 -23.38
N ALA A 619 25.52 -0.06 -23.39
CA ALA A 619 25.69 1.03 -22.43
C ALA A 619 25.42 0.55 -21.00
N PHE A 620 24.38 -0.26 -20.78
CA PHE A 620 24.11 -0.90 -19.49
C PHE A 620 25.26 -1.81 -19.04
N ARG A 621 25.77 -2.67 -19.95
CA ARG A 621 26.89 -3.57 -19.65
C ARG A 621 28.17 -2.81 -19.28
N ARG A 622 28.43 -1.65 -19.91
CA ARG A 622 29.62 -0.83 -19.62
C ARG A 622 29.64 -0.28 -18.20
N VAL A 623 28.48 -0.05 -17.60
CA VAL A 623 28.37 0.39 -16.20
C VAL A 623 28.21 -0.77 -15.21
N GLY A 624 28.27 -2.02 -15.69
CA GLY A 624 28.17 -3.24 -14.87
C GLY A 624 26.77 -3.78 -14.65
N LEU A 625 25.75 -3.17 -15.28
CA LEU A 625 24.37 -3.67 -15.25
C LEU A 625 24.16 -4.77 -16.31
N ALA A 626 23.33 -5.75 -16.00
CA ALA A 626 23.04 -6.89 -16.87
C ALA A 626 21.64 -6.73 -17.53
N PRO A 627 21.55 -6.18 -18.75
CA PRO A 627 20.27 -6.01 -19.42
C PRO A 627 19.68 -7.36 -19.84
N LYS A 628 18.43 -7.62 -19.45
CA LYS A 628 17.60 -8.75 -19.87
C LYS A 628 16.52 -8.22 -20.82
N GLY A 629 16.50 -8.70 -22.06
CA GLY A 629 15.47 -8.30 -23.02
C GLY A 629 14.16 -9.04 -22.77
N GLN A 630 13.03 -8.35 -22.86
CA GLN A 630 11.70 -8.93 -22.73
C GLN A 630 10.86 -8.68 -23.99
N ALA A 631 10.14 -9.73 -24.40
CA ALA A 631 9.40 -9.76 -25.67
C ALA A 631 8.11 -8.91 -25.67
N GLU A 632 7.65 -8.49 -24.51
CA GLU A 632 6.43 -7.68 -24.35
C GLU A 632 6.73 -6.53 -23.40
N ILE A 633 6.07 -5.39 -23.64
CA ILE A 633 5.96 -4.32 -22.66
C ILE A 633 4.89 -4.78 -21.69
N SER A 634 5.30 -5.07 -20.46
CA SER A 634 4.51 -5.78 -19.48
C SER A 634 3.47 -4.88 -18.84
N ASP A 635 3.77 -3.59 -18.71
CA ASP A 635 2.92 -2.64 -18.00
C ASP A 635 2.12 -1.75 -18.98
N PRO A 636 0.77 -1.88 -19.01
CA PRO A 636 -0.08 -1.05 -19.86
C PRO A 636 -0.07 0.43 -19.45
N HIS A 637 0.46 0.78 -18.27
CA HIS A 637 0.56 2.15 -17.78
C HIS A 637 1.64 2.98 -18.49
N THR A 638 2.53 2.33 -19.26
CA THR A 638 3.61 3.01 -20.00
C THR A 638 3.17 3.48 -21.39
N GLY A 639 3.69 4.62 -21.82
CA GLY A 639 3.52 5.13 -23.18
C GLY A 639 4.22 4.29 -24.27
N GLY A 640 5.18 3.45 -23.88
CA GLY A 640 5.97 2.61 -24.77
C GLY A 640 5.13 1.70 -25.68
N GLY A 641 4.04 1.11 -25.14
CA GLY A 641 3.12 0.29 -25.94
C GLY A 641 2.39 1.10 -27.03
N LEU A 642 1.92 2.30 -26.68
CA LEU A 642 1.25 3.22 -27.61
C LEU A 642 2.19 3.74 -28.72
N ALA A 643 3.45 4.00 -28.38
CA ALA A 643 4.47 4.40 -29.34
C ALA A 643 4.83 3.25 -30.28
N ALA A 644 5.03 2.04 -29.74
CA ALA A 644 5.31 0.83 -30.52
C ALA A 644 4.19 0.51 -31.52
N ALA A 645 2.93 0.66 -31.11
CA ALA A 645 1.76 0.47 -31.98
C ALA A 645 1.73 1.44 -33.18
N ARG A 646 2.32 2.63 -33.05
CA ARG A 646 2.51 3.60 -34.14
C ARG A 646 3.79 3.35 -34.97
N GLY A 647 4.50 2.26 -34.72
CA GLY A 647 5.73 1.89 -35.42
C GLY A 647 6.99 2.58 -34.91
N ILE A 648 6.92 3.32 -33.80
CA ILE A 648 8.06 4.03 -33.20
C ILE A 648 8.93 3.01 -32.45
N PRO A 649 10.26 2.99 -32.63
CA PRO A 649 11.17 2.20 -31.79
C PRO A 649 10.97 2.57 -30.31
N SER A 650 10.48 1.64 -29.50
CA SER A 650 10.09 1.89 -28.11
C SER A 650 10.78 0.92 -27.16
N LEU A 651 11.26 1.44 -26.03
CA LEU A 651 11.98 0.71 -24.99
C LEU A 651 11.53 1.21 -23.61
N VAL A 652 11.03 0.32 -22.75
CA VAL A 652 10.80 0.57 -21.33
C VAL A 652 11.94 -0.07 -20.52
N VAL A 653 12.49 0.66 -19.56
CA VAL A 653 13.58 0.22 -18.69
C VAL A 653 13.06 0.03 -17.28
N CYS A 654 13.15 -1.20 -16.75
CA CYS A 654 12.66 -1.57 -15.43
C CYS A 654 13.76 -2.22 -14.56
N ALA A 655 13.67 -2.10 -13.24
CA ALA A 655 14.60 -2.75 -12.30
C ALA A 655 14.05 -4.03 -11.64
N HIS A 656 12.86 -4.51 -12.06
CA HIS A 656 12.22 -5.72 -11.53
C HIS A 656 12.27 -6.93 -12.50
N PRO A 657 12.21 -8.16 -11.97
CA PRO A 657 11.96 -9.36 -12.76
C PRO A 657 10.50 -9.38 -13.26
N GLY A 658 10.27 -9.84 -14.49
CA GLY A 658 8.92 -9.95 -15.03
C GLY A 658 8.06 -10.95 -14.23
N GLY A 659 6.80 -10.57 -13.94
CA GLY A 659 5.78 -11.44 -13.37
C GLY A 659 5.38 -11.16 -11.91
N GLU A 660 6.09 -10.31 -11.18
CA GLU A 660 5.64 -9.83 -9.85
C GLU A 660 4.68 -8.65 -10.03
N ARG A 661 3.46 -8.78 -9.51
CA ARG A 661 2.49 -7.68 -9.46
C ARG A 661 2.93 -6.74 -8.34
N GLU A 662 3.05 -5.45 -8.65
CA GLU A 662 3.42 -4.46 -7.64
C GLU A 662 2.33 -4.36 -6.57
N ASP A 663 2.78 -4.30 -5.32
CA ASP A 663 1.92 -3.96 -4.21
C ASP A 663 1.79 -2.44 -4.11
N LEU A 664 0.75 -1.92 -4.75
CA LEU A 664 0.42 -0.49 -4.78
C LEU A 664 0.20 0.10 -3.38
N ASP A 665 -0.02 -0.70 -2.35
CA ASP A 665 -0.32 -0.24 -1.00
C ASP A 665 0.91 -0.25 -0.07
N THR A 666 2.11 -0.54 -0.61
CA THR A 666 3.34 -0.47 0.17
C THR A 666 3.52 0.94 0.76
N PRO A 667 3.82 1.06 2.08
CA PRO A 667 4.04 2.38 2.67
C PRO A 667 5.22 3.13 2.03
N PRO A 668 5.11 4.44 1.74
CA PRO A 668 6.20 5.20 1.10
C PRO A 668 7.51 5.18 1.89
N ALA A 669 7.47 5.20 3.22
CA ALA A 669 8.67 5.10 4.05
C ALA A 669 9.40 3.76 3.85
N VAL A 670 8.66 2.68 3.64
CA VAL A 670 9.19 1.34 3.35
C VAL A 670 9.82 1.30 1.97
N GLU A 671 9.15 1.83 0.94
CA GLU A 671 9.74 1.94 -0.40
C GLU A 671 11.00 2.79 -0.37
N ARG A 672 10.98 3.94 0.31
CA ARG A 672 12.11 4.85 0.45
C ARG A 672 13.34 4.15 1.03
N ALA A 673 13.17 3.33 2.06
CA ALA A 673 14.27 2.59 2.69
C ALA A 673 14.93 1.56 1.74
N ARG A 674 14.19 1.13 0.71
CA ARG A 674 14.63 0.16 -0.31
C ARG A 674 15.17 0.82 -1.59
N VAL A 675 14.94 2.12 -1.79
CA VAL A 675 15.47 2.84 -2.95
C VAL A 675 17.00 2.80 -2.94
N SER A 676 17.57 2.53 -4.11
CA SER A 676 19.01 2.52 -4.34
C SER A 676 19.44 3.75 -5.16
N PRO A 677 19.97 4.81 -4.52
CA PRO A 677 20.48 5.96 -5.24
C PRO A 677 21.66 5.60 -6.15
N ASP A 678 22.44 4.56 -5.82
CA ASP A 678 23.53 4.08 -6.67
C ASP A 678 23.04 3.48 -7.98
N LEU A 679 21.98 2.65 -7.94
CA LEU A 679 21.34 2.14 -9.15
C LEU A 679 20.83 3.30 -10.02
N MET A 680 20.12 4.25 -9.41
CA MET A 680 19.54 5.40 -10.11
C MET A 680 20.63 6.27 -10.77
N VAL A 681 21.79 6.46 -10.12
CA VAL A 681 22.94 7.16 -10.71
C VAL A 681 23.51 6.42 -11.92
N LEU A 682 23.65 5.09 -11.85
CA LEU A 682 24.13 4.28 -12.97
C LEU A 682 23.15 4.36 -14.15
N LEU A 683 21.85 4.28 -13.89
CA LEU A 683 20.80 4.41 -14.90
C LEU A 683 20.80 5.79 -15.55
N THR A 684 20.91 6.86 -14.75
CA THR A 684 21.04 8.24 -15.23
C THR A 684 22.16 8.36 -16.26
N LYS A 685 23.35 7.83 -15.92
CA LYS A 685 24.51 7.85 -16.83
C LYS A 685 24.23 7.10 -18.14
N VAL A 686 23.65 5.90 -18.05
CA VAL A 686 23.36 5.06 -19.22
C VAL A 686 22.34 5.74 -20.14
N LEU A 687 21.25 6.27 -19.57
CA LEU A 687 20.16 6.86 -20.32
C LEU A 687 20.59 8.15 -21.01
N ALA A 688 21.27 9.05 -20.30
CA ALA A 688 21.76 10.29 -20.89
C ALA A 688 22.67 10.00 -22.09
N GLY A 689 23.58 9.02 -21.97
CA GLY A 689 24.44 8.60 -23.08
C GLY A 689 23.69 7.94 -24.24
N SER A 690 22.76 7.01 -23.95
CA SER A 690 21.98 6.33 -24.98
C SER A 690 21.07 7.28 -25.76
N VAL A 691 20.36 8.17 -25.07
CA VAL A 691 19.45 9.15 -25.69
C VAL A 691 20.20 10.13 -26.57
N VAL A 692 21.32 10.70 -26.08
CA VAL A 692 22.16 11.61 -26.87
C VAL A 692 22.76 10.92 -28.10
N ASN A 693 23.18 9.65 -27.97
CA ASN A 693 23.65 8.88 -29.11
C ASN A 693 22.55 8.66 -30.16
N LEU A 694 21.32 8.36 -29.74
CA LEU A 694 20.16 8.23 -30.63
C LEU A 694 19.79 9.56 -31.30
N ALA A 695 19.95 10.67 -30.58
CA ALA A 695 19.77 12.02 -31.12
C ALA A 695 20.91 12.46 -32.07
N GLY A 696 21.94 11.63 -32.23
CA GLY A 696 23.10 11.92 -33.07
C GLY A 696 24.06 12.90 -32.40
N ALA A 697 24.77 12.42 -31.38
CA ALA A 697 25.86 13.13 -30.71
C ALA A 697 26.85 13.73 -31.73
N LEU A 698 27.31 14.97 -31.47
CA LEU A 698 28.23 15.71 -32.34
C LEU A 698 29.68 15.65 -31.87
#